data_AF-A0A6N6ZBJ4-F1
#
_entry.id   AF-A0A6N6ZBJ4-F1
#
_cell.length_a   1.000
_cell.length_b   1.000
_cell.length_c   1.000
_cell.angle_alpha   90.00
_cell.angle_beta   90.00
_cell.angle_gamma   90.00
#
_symmetry.space_group_name_H-M   'P 1'
#
loop_
_entity.id
_entity.type
_entity.pdbx_description
1 polymer ?
#
loop_
_entity_poly.entity_id
_entity_poly.type
_entity_poly.pdbx_seq_one_letter_code
_entity_poly.pdbx_strand_id
1 'polypeptide(L)'
;MKLWPLLALPAASLAAAPSLPTSLEVNSGLTPVFPFPSFGWADSSGATHYEVQVSDDAYFSNLLVDETSRISRYAQPVGLPAGTLYWRVRAVDAAATTSSWATGGSFSVSTPVTVVNVDTSDTAADIQSAIDAALGSGAVYVEFASGTYHLEPPSSASYDFVLNLRYADNVWINGQGAEIIMESATSGFVFLDDTTNVLIEDFVIDYDPLPYATGTVVSKSSAGTGSVTIEVNANSPAFDDPQMQASWTSWGCILDPNIDGKLKDGAYLLYSFDQSDVSQSTTDPDQYIFTLSSTGYLKYFDAGDRYVHFAREGCQPLFSADRATGVTFADITNYAAPAGHYSMMWSRDVKVLGCDSLIASGRSWGANADFVHCRSNSIGPWVEDCTVEGIGDDIVALYLKGIKIVDIDDTDPTLVTIQQDSSHSVYTGDQLELFSPQNGTVLGSYEVVTRTSLGGGQYQLHLDQALNESALTLSGARDEVDQFFDYSRSNRNFAIRNNTFGPGRRHGAIIRATEGVVEGNTFTMLGSAGVIFENEADLWFNGLYSQSVQLVDNTFDRCTFVKNATEQGSITLRIAKSDRTDSAEALHGDLLIQNNTIRDWSHHAIKVGNANGVEVRDNEILSTVSGFYVPSVDNVIFDIAHSDDVLIDGNDFSGESRAVDATFQVTDSTNVVNNDD
;
A
#
# COMPACT_ATOMS: atom_id res chain seq x y z
N MET A 1 -40.82 32.18 45.03
CA MET A 1 -39.43 31.80 45.35
C MET A 1 -39.38 30.27 45.40
N LYS A 2 -39.06 29.62 44.27
CA LYS A 2 -38.84 28.18 44.18
C LYS A 2 -37.35 28.01 43.89
N LEU A 3 -36.61 27.44 44.83
CA LEU A 3 -35.21 27.07 44.64
C LEU A 3 -35.14 25.91 43.64
N TRP A 4 -34.29 26.05 42.62
CA TRP A 4 -33.85 24.97 41.76
C TRP A 4 -32.82 24.11 42.52
N PRO A 5 -32.82 22.77 42.37
CA PRO A 5 -31.74 21.98 42.93
C PRO A 5 -30.45 22.23 42.12
N LEU A 6 -29.35 22.49 42.82
CA LEU A 6 -28.01 22.39 42.25
C LEU A 6 -27.84 20.96 41.71
N LEU A 7 -27.63 20.81 40.40
CA LEU A 7 -26.94 19.64 39.89
C LEU A 7 -25.53 19.64 40.48
N ALA A 8 -25.23 18.63 41.28
CA ALA A 8 -23.84 18.31 41.58
C ALA A 8 -23.18 17.89 40.27
N LEU A 9 -22.18 18.64 39.81
CA LEU A 9 -21.24 18.15 38.81
C LEU A 9 -20.70 16.80 39.33
N PRO A 10 -20.63 15.74 38.51
CA PRO A 10 -19.93 14.54 38.92
C PRO A 10 -18.50 14.97 39.25
N ALA A 11 -18.01 14.57 40.43
CA ALA A 11 -16.59 14.68 40.73
C ALA A 11 -15.86 13.99 39.57
N ALA A 12 -14.99 14.72 38.88
CA ALA A 12 -14.11 14.12 37.88
C ALA A 12 -13.39 12.95 38.57
N SER A 13 -13.75 11.71 38.24
CA SER A 13 -12.86 10.59 38.55
C SER A 13 -11.56 10.93 37.84
N LEU A 14 -10.44 11.01 38.56
CA LEU A 14 -9.14 10.97 37.89
C LEU A 14 -9.21 9.76 36.96
N ALA A 15 -9.12 9.98 35.65
CA ALA A 15 -8.92 8.90 34.72
C ALA A 15 -7.72 8.10 35.25
N ALA A 16 -7.87 6.79 35.36
CA ALA A 16 -6.74 5.95 35.72
C ALA A 16 -5.68 6.13 34.65
N ALA A 17 -4.41 6.33 35.07
CA ALA A 17 -3.30 6.41 34.12
C ALA A 17 -3.31 5.18 33.19
N PRO A 18 -2.83 5.34 31.93
CA PRO A 18 -2.82 4.22 30.99
C PRO A 18 -2.01 3.05 31.54
N SER A 19 -2.37 1.83 31.15
CA SER A 19 -1.66 0.64 31.63
C SER A 19 -0.19 0.64 31.17
N LEU A 20 0.68 -0.04 31.92
CA LEU A 20 2.09 -0.20 31.54
C LEU A 20 2.21 -1.06 30.27
N PRO A 21 3.02 -0.67 29.27
CA PRO A 21 3.33 -1.55 28.14
C PRO A 21 3.96 -2.88 28.58
N THR A 22 3.60 -3.96 27.90
CA THR A 22 4.08 -5.32 28.17
C THR A 22 4.45 -6.02 26.87
N SER A 23 4.98 -7.26 26.94
CA SER A 23 5.37 -8.05 25.77
C SER A 23 6.36 -7.32 24.85
N LEU A 24 7.34 -6.66 25.46
CA LEU A 24 8.35 -5.87 24.76
C LEU A 24 9.23 -6.78 23.89
N GLU A 25 9.33 -6.46 22.60
CA GLU A 25 10.16 -7.16 21.63
C GLU A 25 11.02 -6.19 20.81
N VAL A 26 12.24 -6.62 20.46
CA VAL A 26 13.12 -5.93 19.52
C VAL A 26 13.26 -6.80 18.28
N ASN A 27 13.09 -6.20 17.11
CA ASN A 27 13.28 -6.78 15.79
C ASN A 27 12.55 -8.13 15.62
N SER A 28 11.30 -8.23 16.08
CA SER A 28 10.54 -9.49 16.11
C SER A 28 11.27 -10.68 16.77
N GLY A 29 12.18 -10.41 17.73
CA GLY A 29 12.99 -11.42 18.40
C GLY A 29 14.18 -11.95 17.57
N LEU A 30 14.45 -11.38 16.41
CA LEU A 30 15.52 -11.82 15.51
C LEU A 30 16.91 -11.39 16.00
N THR A 31 17.89 -12.26 15.77
CA THR A 31 19.31 -12.00 16.04
C THR A 31 20.18 -12.52 14.90
N PRO A 32 21.26 -11.80 14.50
CA PRO A 32 21.70 -10.48 14.96
C PRO A 32 20.68 -9.36 14.71
N VAL A 33 20.83 -8.23 15.40
CA VAL A 33 20.06 -7.02 15.11
C VAL A 33 20.87 -6.16 14.15
N PHE A 34 20.29 -5.83 12.99
CA PHE A 34 20.86 -4.89 12.02
C PHE A 34 20.44 -3.43 12.34
N PRO A 35 21.05 -2.41 11.71
CA PRO A 35 20.89 -1.01 12.10
C PRO A 35 19.47 -0.42 12.11
N PHE A 36 18.47 -1.08 11.51
CA PHE A 36 17.08 -0.61 11.43
C PHE A 36 16.11 -1.53 12.20
N PRO A 37 16.23 -1.67 13.54
CA PRO A 37 15.34 -2.54 14.30
C PRO A 37 13.91 -2.01 14.34
N SER A 38 12.96 -2.93 14.46
CA SER A 38 11.62 -2.62 14.97
C SER A 38 11.56 -2.81 16.49
N PHE A 39 10.61 -2.14 17.13
CA PHE A 39 10.26 -2.29 18.53
C PHE A 39 8.76 -2.56 18.61
N GLY A 40 8.35 -3.55 19.40
CA GLY A 40 6.95 -3.93 19.54
C GLY A 40 6.57 -4.13 21.01
N TRP A 41 5.31 -3.89 21.32
CA TRP A 41 4.71 -4.14 22.63
C TRP A 41 3.21 -4.45 22.48
N ALA A 42 2.58 -4.92 23.55
CA ALA A 42 1.14 -5.10 23.62
C ALA A 42 0.43 -3.78 23.90
N ASP A 43 -0.77 -3.61 23.33
CA ASP A 43 -1.60 -2.43 23.56
C ASP A 43 -1.87 -2.16 25.04
N SER A 44 -1.78 -0.88 25.41
CA SER A 44 -2.03 -0.40 26.75
C SER A 44 -3.42 0.22 26.85
N SER A 45 -4.24 -0.31 27.75
CA SER A 45 -5.59 0.23 28.00
C SER A 45 -5.51 1.72 28.38
N GLY A 46 -6.29 2.54 27.69
CA GLY A 46 -6.35 3.99 27.86
C GLY A 46 -5.26 4.78 27.13
N ALA A 47 -4.33 4.12 26.45
CA ALA A 47 -3.33 4.81 25.64
C ALA A 47 -3.94 5.38 24.36
N THR A 48 -3.52 6.58 23.97
CA THR A 48 -3.76 7.15 22.63
C THR A 48 -2.50 7.10 21.77
N HIS A 49 -1.34 7.10 22.42
CA HIS A 49 -0.03 6.94 21.79
C HIS A 49 1.00 6.47 22.81
N TYR A 50 2.21 6.24 22.33
CA TYR A 50 3.37 5.81 23.10
C TYR A 50 4.54 6.73 22.83
N GLU A 51 5.41 6.90 23.83
CA GLU A 51 6.73 7.47 23.64
C GLU A 51 7.76 6.34 23.65
N VAL A 52 8.68 6.34 22.70
CA VAL A 52 9.72 5.33 22.48
C VAL A 52 11.07 6.00 22.56
N GLN A 53 11.97 5.43 23.37
CA GLN A 53 13.32 5.93 23.52
C GLN A 53 14.36 4.82 23.34
N VAL A 54 15.43 5.15 22.63
CA VAL A 54 16.64 4.32 22.49
C VAL A 54 17.85 5.15 22.90
N SER A 55 18.80 4.53 23.59
CA SER A 55 19.96 5.17 24.20
C SER A 55 21.20 4.28 24.08
N ASP A 56 22.38 4.89 23.98
CA ASP A 56 23.67 4.18 24.09
C ASP A 56 24.14 3.99 25.54
N ASP A 57 23.38 4.52 26.51
CA ASP A 57 23.61 4.36 27.94
C ASP A 57 22.37 3.86 28.70
N ALA A 58 22.61 3.04 29.73
CA ALA A 58 21.55 2.40 30.52
C ALA A 58 20.71 3.37 31.38
N TYR A 59 21.17 4.60 31.57
CA TYR A 59 20.47 5.63 32.34
C TYR A 59 19.64 6.56 31.46
N PHE A 60 19.67 6.39 30.13
CA PHE A 60 18.98 7.24 29.16
C PHE A 60 19.38 8.71 29.29
N SER A 61 20.68 8.96 29.47
CA SER A 61 21.27 10.31 29.51
C SER A 61 21.66 10.85 28.13
N ASN A 62 21.85 9.95 27.15
CA ASN A 62 22.15 10.24 25.77
C ASN A 62 21.19 9.46 24.85
N LEU A 63 20.12 10.13 24.42
CA LEU A 63 19.10 9.53 23.58
C LEU A 63 19.56 9.52 22.11
N LEU A 64 19.45 8.36 21.48
CA LEU A 64 19.57 8.18 20.03
C LEU A 64 18.21 8.31 19.34
N VAL A 65 17.13 7.95 20.04
CA VAL A 65 15.74 7.99 19.58
C VAL A 65 14.89 8.54 20.72
N ASP A 66 13.99 9.47 20.40
CA ASP A 66 12.99 10.05 21.30
C ASP A 66 11.74 10.41 20.49
N GLU A 67 10.96 9.39 20.18
CA GLU A 67 9.88 9.46 19.19
C GLU A 67 8.54 9.04 19.77
N THR A 68 7.46 9.37 19.07
CA THR A 68 6.10 8.93 19.40
C THR A 68 5.59 7.89 18.41
N SER A 69 4.77 6.96 18.88
CA SER A 69 4.03 6.05 18.01
C SER A 69 2.57 5.93 18.43
N ARG A 70 1.65 6.00 17.46
CA ARG A 70 0.21 5.86 17.66
C ARG A 70 -0.29 4.42 17.66
N ILE A 71 0.59 3.48 17.33
CA ILE A 71 0.33 2.04 17.33
C ILE A 71 1.32 1.36 18.28
N SER A 72 1.11 0.10 18.61
CA SER A 72 1.96 -0.63 19.57
C SER A 72 3.31 -1.09 19.00
N ARG A 73 3.80 -0.39 17.97
CA ARG A 73 5.05 -0.68 17.26
C ARG A 73 5.74 0.59 16.77
N TYR A 74 7.05 0.50 16.62
CA TYR A 74 7.88 1.56 16.04
C TYR A 74 9.01 0.92 15.22
N ALA A 75 9.20 1.33 13.98
CA ALA A 75 10.38 0.98 13.19
C ALA A 75 11.33 2.16 13.23
N GLN A 76 12.63 1.90 13.38
CA GLN A 76 13.64 2.94 13.35
C GLN A 76 14.03 3.25 11.90
N PRO A 77 13.71 4.45 11.36
CA PRO A 77 14.00 4.79 9.97
C PRO A 77 15.47 5.11 9.72
N VAL A 78 16.23 5.50 10.75
CA VAL A 78 17.64 5.87 10.64
C VAL A 78 18.54 4.84 11.33
N GLY A 79 19.55 4.36 10.61
CA GLY A 79 20.48 3.33 11.09
C GLY A 79 21.12 3.64 12.46
N LEU A 80 20.91 2.75 13.43
CA LEU A 80 21.50 2.81 14.75
C LEU A 80 22.97 2.36 14.73
N PRO A 81 23.84 2.95 15.58
CA PRO A 81 25.23 2.55 15.66
C PRO A 81 25.39 1.12 16.19
N ALA A 82 26.40 0.41 15.69
CA ALA A 82 26.79 -0.88 16.23
C ALA A 82 27.22 -0.77 17.70
N GLY A 83 26.80 -1.74 18.52
CA GLY A 83 27.09 -1.77 19.95
C GLY A 83 25.87 -2.11 20.80
N THR A 84 26.08 -2.11 22.11
CA THR A 84 25.00 -2.34 23.08
C THR A 84 24.19 -1.07 23.29
N LEU A 85 22.89 -1.15 23.02
CA LEU A 85 21.92 -0.08 23.17
C LEU A 85 20.83 -0.49 24.17
N TYR A 86 20.09 0.49 24.66
CA TYR A 86 19.02 0.33 25.65
C TYR A 86 17.75 0.97 25.12
N TRP A 87 16.60 0.36 25.37
CA TRP A 87 15.32 0.97 24.97
C TRP A 87 14.25 0.89 26.04
N ARG A 88 13.30 1.81 25.95
CA ARG A 88 12.12 1.89 26.81
C ARG A 88 10.94 2.49 26.07
N VAL A 89 9.74 2.16 26.54
CA VAL A 89 8.48 2.69 26.02
C VAL A 89 7.54 3.01 27.18
N ARG A 90 6.70 4.05 27.03
CA ARG A 90 5.59 4.33 27.96
C ARG A 90 4.34 4.70 27.19
N ALA A 91 3.20 4.40 27.79
CA ALA A 91 1.89 4.75 27.25
C ALA A 91 1.50 6.17 27.70
N VAL A 92 0.79 6.88 26.83
CA VAL A 92 0.27 8.23 27.08
C VAL A 92 -1.21 8.25 26.71
N ASP A 93 -2.05 8.84 27.56
CA ASP A 93 -3.49 8.98 27.31
C ASP A 93 -3.85 10.34 26.68
N ALA A 94 -5.13 10.53 26.34
CA ALA A 94 -5.65 11.78 25.77
C ALA A 94 -5.46 13.01 26.67
N ALA A 95 -5.30 12.83 27.98
CA ALA A 95 -5.04 13.90 28.95
C ALA A 95 -3.54 14.14 29.19
N ALA A 96 -2.67 13.55 28.36
CA ALA A 96 -1.22 13.54 28.50
C ALA A 96 -0.70 12.95 29.82
N THR A 97 -1.51 12.09 30.48
CA THR A 97 -1.05 11.30 31.62
C THR A 97 -0.28 10.10 31.12
N THR A 98 0.88 9.85 31.70
CA THR A 98 1.78 8.79 31.26
C THR A 98 1.79 7.60 32.23
N SER A 99 1.97 6.40 31.71
CA SER A 99 2.38 5.26 32.52
C SER A 99 3.86 5.40 32.96
N SER A 100 4.34 4.48 33.80
CA SER A 100 5.78 4.38 34.05
C SER A 100 6.49 3.87 32.80
N TRP A 101 7.79 4.12 32.66
CA TRP A 101 8.59 3.53 31.59
C TRP A 101 8.67 1.99 31.75
N ALA A 102 8.27 1.26 30.72
CA ALA A 102 8.59 -0.15 30.56
C ALA A 102 9.95 -0.26 29.86
N THR A 103 10.90 -0.96 30.46
CA THR A 103 12.22 -1.18 29.85
C THR A 103 12.28 -2.54 29.19
N GLY A 104 12.71 -2.57 27.92
CA GLY A 104 12.96 -3.82 27.19
C GLY A 104 14.37 -4.37 27.40
N GLY A 105 15.14 -3.79 28.34
CA GLY A 105 16.53 -4.15 28.59
C GLY A 105 17.49 -3.60 27.52
N SER A 106 18.59 -4.31 27.32
CA SER A 106 19.61 -3.97 26.31
C SER A 106 19.56 -4.92 25.12
N PHE A 107 19.86 -4.42 23.93
CA PHE A 107 20.09 -5.20 22.71
C PHE A 107 21.42 -4.78 22.07
N SER A 108 21.92 -5.56 21.11
CA SER A 108 23.18 -5.23 20.42
C SER A 108 22.95 -5.16 18.92
N VAL A 109 23.20 -3.99 18.32
CA VAL A 109 23.31 -3.83 16.87
C VAL A 109 24.68 -4.35 16.44
N SER A 110 24.71 -5.16 15.40
CA SER A 110 25.95 -5.82 14.95
C SER A 110 26.13 -5.78 13.44
N THR A 111 27.36 -5.56 13.02
CA THR A 111 27.80 -5.75 11.63
C THR A 111 28.26 -7.20 11.44
N PRO A 112 27.81 -7.90 10.38
CA PRO A 112 28.32 -9.22 10.05
C PRO A 112 29.83 -9.22 9.84
N VAL A 113 30.48 -10.34 10.17
CA VAL A 113 31.95 -10.50 10.03
C VAL A 113 32.36 -11.21 8.74
N THR A 114 31.46 -11.99 8.15
CA THR A 114 31.67 -12.61 6.85
C THR A 114 31.34 -11.58 5.78
N VAL A 115 32.34 -11.18 5.00
CA VAL A 115 32.19 -10.16 3.95
C VAL A 115 32.31 -10.80 2.57
N VAL A 116 31.36 -10.50 1.69
CA VAL A 116 31.39 -10.78 0.26
C VAL A 116 31.55 -9.44 -0.46
N ASN A 117 32.69 -9.23 -1.13
CA ASN A 117 32.91 -8.03 -1.94
C ASN A 117 32.41 -8.27 -3.37
N VAL A 118 31.74 -7.27 -3.93
CA VAL A 118 31.18 -7.29 -5.28
C VAL A 118 31.77 -6.14 -6.10
N ASP A 119 32.49 -6.44 -7.16
CA ASP A 119 33.12 -5.47 -8.06
C ASP A 119 32.23 -5.19 -9.28
N THR A 120 32.36 -4.01 -9.91
CA THR A 120 31.56 -3.61 -11.09
C THR A 120 31.70 -4.52 -12.32
N SER A 121 32.68 -5.44 -12.30
CA SER A 121 32.86 -6.44 -13.34
C SER A 121 32.15 -7.77 -13.07
N ASP A 122 31.63 -7.97 -11.86
CA ASP A 122 30.96 -9.21 -11.48
C ASP A 122 29.60 -9.30 -12.16
N THR A 123 29.33 -10.47 -12.75
CA THR A 123 28.01 -10.76 -13.31
C THR A 123 27.04 -11.16 -12.21
N ALA A 124 25.73 -11.14 -12.50
CA ALA A 124 24.72 -11.64 -11.56
C ALA A 124 25.00 -13.08 -11.06
N ALA A 125 25.55 -13.94 -11.93
CA ALA A 125 25.93 -15.30 -11.56
C ALA A 125 27.13 -15.36 -10.60
N ASP A 126 28.11 -14.46 -10.77
CA ASP A 126 29.28 -14.36 -9.89
C ASP A 126 28.84 -13.90 -8.49
N ILE A 127 27.99 -12.87 -8.44
CA ILE A 127 27.43 -12.32 -7.19
C ILE A 127 26.61 -13.38 -6.45
N GLN A 128 25.65 -14.02 -7.13
CA GLN A 128 24.84 -15.07 -6.54
C GLN A 128 25.70 -16.21 -5.98
N SER A 129 26.68 -16.68 -6.75
CA SER A 129 27.56 -17.77 -6.34
C SER A 129 28.40 -17.40 -5.10
N ALA A 130 28.85 -16.15 -5.01
CA ALA A 130 29.61 -15.66 -3.88
C ALA A 130 28.75 -15.56 -2.60
N ILE A 131 27.51 -15.10 -2.74
CA ILE A 131 26.53 -15.09 -1.64
C ILE A 131 26.25 -16.52 -1.18
N ASP A 132 25.88 -17.42 -2.09
CA ASP A 132 25.57 -18.82 -1.77
C ASP A 132 26.71 -19.53 -1.04
N ALA A 133 27.96 -19.24 -1.43
CA ALA A 133 29.16 -19.79 -0.79
C ALA A 133 29.40 -19.24 0.63
N ALA A 134 28.93 -18.03 0.92
CA ALA A 134 29.04 -17.40 2.24
C ALA A 134 27.90 -17.80 3.19
N LEU A 135 26.72 -18.16 2.66
CA LEU A 135 25.59 -18.63 3.47
C LEU A 135 25.96 -19.85 4.31
N GLY A 136 25.36 -19.95 5.50
CA GLY A 136 25.64 -21.01 6.47
C GLY A 136 26.91 -20.80 7.32
N SER A 137 27.70 -19.76 7.06
CA SER A 137 28.86 -19.39 7.89
C SER A 137 28.53 -18.46 9.06
N GLY A 138 27.27 -18.02 9.19
CA GLY A 138 26.82 -16.98 10.10
C GLY A 138 26.12 -15.86 9.32
N ALA A 139 26.02 -14.67 9.92
CA ALA A 139 25.53 -13.49 9.22
C ALA A 139 26.52 -13.06 8.13
N VAL A 140 26.00 -12.63 6.98
CA VAL A 140 26.77 -12.25 5.79
C VAL A 140 26.56 -10.76 5.48
N TYR A 141 27.64 -10.06 5.21
CA TYR A 141 27.65 -8.69 4.69
C TYR A 141 28.12 -8.72 3.23
N VAL A 142 27.25 -8.34 2.30
CA VAL A 142 27.53 -8.25 0.86
C VAL A 142 27.76 -6.78 0.54
N GLU A 143 28.98 -6.44 0.18
CA GLU A 143 29.44 -5.08 -0.05
C GLU A 143 29.67 -4.87 -1.55
N PHE A 144 28.81 -4.07 -2.18
CA PHE A 144 29.05 -3.58 -3.54
C PHE A 144 30.03 -2.42 -3.48
N ALA A 145 31.03 -2.42 -4.36
CA ALA A 145 31.86 -1.25 -4.58
C ALA A 145 31.02 -0.15 -5.25
N SER A 146 31.24 1.12 -4.86
CA SER A 146 30.57 2.23 -5.55
C SER A 146 30.91 2.22 -7.05
N GLY A 147 29.90 2.32 -7.91
CA GLY A 147 30.07 2.33 -9.36
C GLY A 147 28.80 1.93 -10.09
N THR A 148 28.86 1.89 -11.42
CA THR A 148 27.74 1.47 -12.26
C THR A 148 27.89 0.00 -12.63
N TYR A 149 26.84 -0.77 -12.40
CA TYR A 149 26.71 -2.19 -12.70
C TYR A 149 25.67 -2.37 -13.80
N HIS A 150 25.96 -3.22 -14.77
CA HIS A 150 25.03 -3.62 -15.81
C HIS A 150 24.65 -5.08 -15.57
N LEU A 151 23.42 -5.33 -15.14
CA LEU A 151 23.00 -6.64 -14.65
C LEU A 151 21.77 -7.15 -15.41
N GLU A 152 21.84 -8.42 -15.77
CA GLU A 152 20.71 -9.23 -16.22
C GLU A 152 20.58 -10.47 -15.33
N PRO A 153 19.37 -11.03 -15.17
CA PRO A 153 19.19 -12.30 -14.46
C PRO A 153 20.09 -13.40 -15.04
N PRO A 154 20.71 -14.26 -14.20
CA PRO A 154 21.51 -15.35 -14.71
C PRO A 154 20.61 -16.32 -15.50
N SER A 155 21.10 -16.87 -16.62
CA SER A 155 20.33 -17.84 -17.43
C SER A 155 19.82 -19.08 -16.67
N SER A 156 20.39 -19.38 -15.50
CA SER A 156 19.97 -20.46 -14.60
C SER A 156 18.97 -20.02 -13.53
N ALA A 157 18.53 -18.76 -13.53
CA ALA A 157 17.62 -18.23 -12.53
C ALA A 157 16.29 -18.99 -12.58
N SER A 158 15.78 -19.33 -11.39
CA SER A 158 14.47 -19.98 -11.27
C SER A 158 13.31 -19.00 -11.41
N TYR A 159 13.59 -17.71 -11.22
CA TYR A 159 12.70 -16.57 -11.44
C TYR A 159 13.53 -15.47 -12.11
N ASP A 160 12.92 -14.59 -12.90
CA ASP A 160 13.61 -13.53 -13.65
C ASP A 160 14.08 -12.37 -12.74
N PHE A 161 14.97 -12.68 -11.78
CA PHE A 161 15.61 -11.76 -10.86
C PHE A 161 17.14 -11.89 -10.91
N VAL A 162 17.84 -10.77 -10.73
CA VAL A 162 19.32 -10.73 -10.68
C VAL A 162 19.85 -11.55 -9.50
N LEU A 163 19.28 -11.37 -8.30
CA LEU A 163 19.62 -12.14 -7.09
C LEU A 163 18.40 -12.90 -6.58
N ASN A 164 18.58 -14.16 -6.21
CA ASN A 164 17.56 -15.05 -5.68
C ASN A 164 18.07 -15.65 -4.36
N LEU A 165 17.56 -15.15 -3.24
CA LEU A 165 17.90 -15.65 -1.91
C LEU A 165 16.73 -16.46 -1.37
N ARG A 166 16.92 -17.78 -1.23
CA ARG A 166 15.91 -18.69 -0.68
C ARG A 166 16.40 -19.34 0.60
N TYR A 167 15.57 -19.37 1.63
CA TYR A 167 15.93 -19.93 2.95
C TYR A 167 17.20 -19.28 3.53
N ALA A 168 17.47 -18.04 3.14
CA ALA A 168 18.64 -17.29 3.60
C ALA A 168 18.31 -16.58 4.90
N ASP A 169 19.23 -16.65 5.85
CA ASP A 169 19.11 -16.01 7.15
C ASP A 169 20.28 -15.05 7.38
N ASN A 170 19.98 -13.86 7.93
CA ASN A 170 20.96 -12.87 8.39
C ASN A 170 21.89 -12.34 7.29
N VAL A 171 21.29 -11.80 6.23
CA VAL A 171 22.04 -11.23 5.09
C VAL A 171 21.86 -9.72 5.06
N TRP A 172 22.95 -9.00 4.98
CA TRP A 172 22.97 -7.56 4.78
C TRP A 172 23.65 -7.26 3.45
N ILE A 173 22.91 -6.73 2.48
CA ILE A 173 23.38 -6.29 1.17
C ILE A 173 23.45 -4.77 1.17
N ASN A 174 24.64 -4.20 1.00
CA ASN A 174 24.86 -2.75 1.00
C ASN A 174 25.46 -2.34 -0.35
N GLY A 175 24.79 -1.39 -1.02
CA GLY A 175 25.17 -0.88 -2.33
C GLY A 175 26.31 0.13 -2.31
N GLN A 176 26.55 0.81 -1.18
CA GLN A 176 27.49 1.93 -1.06
C GLN A 176 27.29 3.00 -2.15
N GLY A 177 26.04 3.27 -2.52
CA GLY A 177 25.64 4.16 -3.60
C GLY A 177 25.88 3.59 -5.00
N ALA A 178 25.97 2.26 -5.15
CA ALA A 178 26.08 1.61 -6.45
C ALA A 178 24.85 1.89 -7.32
N GLU A 179 25.11 2.19 -8.59
CA GLU A 179 24.10 2.34 -9.63
C GLU A 179 23.92 1.01 -10.35
N ILE A 180 22.71 0.46 -10.33
CA ILE A 180 22.34 -0.76 -11.03
C ILE A 180 21.53 -0.40 -12.26
N ILE A 181 22.07 -0.67 -13.44
CA ILE A 181 21.36 -0.62 -14.71
C ILE A 181 20.90 -2.03 -15.06
N MET A 182 19.60 -2.24 -14.97
CA MET A 182 18.95 -3.49 -15.33
C MET A 182 18.86 -3.60 -16.86
N GLU A 183 19.54 -4.59 -17.44
CA GLU A 183 19.59 -4.80 -18.90
C GLU A 183 18.40 -5.62 -19.44
N SER A 184 17.51 -6.06 -18.55
CA SER A 184 16.28 -6.75 -18.89
C SER A 184 15.06 -5.99 -18.34
N ALA A 185 14.30 -5.38 -19.26
CA ALA A 185 13.10 -4.60 -19.02
C ALA A 185 11.90 -5.38 -18.43
N THR A 186 12.06 -6.68 -18.11
CA THR A 186 11.00 -7.50 -17.50
C THR A 186 11.40 -8.08 -16.15
N SER A 187 12.67 -7.92 -15.76
CA SER A 187 13.26 -8.58 -14.60
C SER A 187 13.26 -7.72 -13.35
N GLY A 188 13.35 -8.37 -12.18
CA GLY A 188 13.53 -7.73 -10.89
C GLY A 188 14.98 -7.79 -10.41
N PHE A 189 15.33 -7.03 -9.38
CA PHE A 189 16.66 -7.03 -8.80
C PHE A 189 16.83 -8.15 -7.77
N VAL A 190 16.02 -8.20 -6.71
CA VAL A 190 16.18 -9.22 -5.64
C VAL A 190 14.87 -9.93 -5.32
N PHE A 191 14.91 -11.26 -5.39
CA PHE A 191 13.86 -12.14 -4.91
C PHE A 191 14.27 -12.79 -3.59
N LEU A 192 13.47 -12.57 -2.55
CA LEU A 192 13.60 -13.18 -1.24
C LEU A 192 12.44 -14.14 -1.00
N ASP A 193 12.75 -15.40 -0.68
CA ASP A 193 11.77 -16.45 -0.45
C ASP A 193 12.10 -17.25 0.82
N ASP A 194 11.16 -17.30 1.76
CA ASP A 194 11.32 -17.97 3.05
C ASP A 194 12.61 -17.50 3.77
N THR A 195 12.87 -16.19 3.76
CA THR A 195 14.07 -15.57 4.34
C THR A 195 13.83 -14.96 5.71
N THR A 196 14.90 -14.86 6.51
CA THR A 196 14.85 -14.21 7.82
C THR A 196 15.95 -13.18 7.97
N ASN A 197 15.61 -11.99 8.50
CA ASN A 197 16.57 -10.96 8.88
C ASN A 197 17.46 -10.53 7.70
N VAL A 198 16.86 -9.88 6.71
CA VAL A 198 17.56 -9.38 5.53
C VAL A 198 17.51 -7.85 5.49
N LEU A 199 18.66 -7.21 5.29
CA LEU A 199 18.78 -5.77 5.04
C LEU A 199 19.33 -5.55 3.64
N ILE A 200 18.68 -4.72 2.83
CA ILE A 200 19.16 -4.27 1.51
C ILE A 200 19.13 -2.75 1.51
N GLU A 201 20.26 -2.11 1.26
CA GLU A 201 20.34 -0.64 1.36
C GLU A 201 21.31 0.02 0.39
N ASP A 202 21.13 1.34 0.22
CA ASP A 202 22.06 2.27 -0.43
C ASP A 202 22.36 1.95 -1.91
N PHE A 203 21.28 1.81 -2.70
CA PHE A 203 21.34 1.55 -4.14
C PHE A 203 20.63 2.66 -4.94
N VAL A 204 21.12 2.90 -6.15
CA VAL A 204 20.39 3.62 -7.21
C VAL A 204 20.07 2.62 -8.31
N ILE A 205 18.83 2.53 -8.77
CA ILE A 205 18.41 1.50 -9.74
C ILE A 205 17.64 2.13 -10.90
N ASP A 206 17.98 1.72 -12.13
CA ASP A 206 17.31 2.12 -13.36
C ASP A 206 17.34 0.99 -14.40
N TYR A 207 16.64 1.18 -15.52
CA TYR A 207 16.53 0.20 -16.59
C TYR A 207 17.00 0.80 -17.92
N ASP A 208 17.84 0.04 -18.63
CA ASP A 208 18.16 0.30 -20.04
C ASP A 208 18.15 -1.05 -20.78
N PRO A 209 17.12 -1.34 -21.59
CA PRO A 209 16.10 -0.41 -22.08
C PRO A 209 14.90 -0.24 -21.10
N LEU A 210 14.15 0.87 -21.24
CA LEU A 210 13.04 1.20 -20.34
C LEU A 210 11.84 0.24 -20.47
N PRO A 211 11.11 -0.06 -19.39
CA PRO A 211 9.96 -0.96 -19.43
C PRO A 211 8.65 -0.30 -19.85
N TYR A 212 8.70 0.86 -20.50
CA TYR A 212 7.54 1.58 -21.01
C TYR A 212 7.95 2.43 -22.20
N ALA A 213 6.96 2.82 -22.99
CA ALA A 213 7.16 3.77 -24.08
C ALA A 213 6.41 5.08 -23.79
N THR A 214 7.03 6.21 -24.12
CA THR A 214 6.43 7.55 -24.03
C THR A 214 6.39 8.21 -25.40
N GLY A 215 5.40 9.07 -25.60
CA GLY A 215 5.25 9.81 -26.83
C GLY A 215 4.41 11.07 -26.67
N THR A 216 4.25 11.80 -27.77
CA THR A 216 3.44 13.01 -27.87
C THR A 216 2.33 12.81 -28.88
N VAL A 217 1.09 13.15 -28.52
CA VAL A 217 -0.05 13.09 -29.43
C VAL A 217 0.13 14.15 -30.53
N VAL A 218 0.20 13.72 -31.79
CA VAL A 218 0.36 14.59 -32.97
C VAL A 218 -0.99 15.01 -33.53
N SER A 219 -1.88 14.03 -33.70
CA SER A 219 -3.19 14.27 -34.28
C SER A 219 -4.19 13.20 -33.87
N LYS A 220 -5.47 13.48 -34.09
CA LYS A 220 -6.57 12.53 -33.92
C LYS A 220 -7.42 12.47 -35.17
N SER A 221 -7.95 11.31 -35.48
CA SER A 221 -8.79 11.11 -36.65
C SER A 221 -10.17 11.76 -36.48
N SER A 222 -10.98 11.74 -37.55
CA SER A 222 -12.38 12.15 -37.43
C SER A 222 -13.18 11.15 -36.59
N ALA A 223 -14.28 11.62 -35.97
CA ALA A 223 -15.08 10.85 -35.04
C ALA A 223 -15.63 9.51 -35.57
N GLY A 224 -15.66 9.31 -36.90
CA GLY A 224 -16.12 8.08 -37.54
C GLY A 224 -15.08 6.96 -37.66
N THR A 225 -13.78 7.22 -37.46
CA THR A 225 -12.71 6.22 -37.62
C THR A 225 -11.95 5.90 -36.33
N GLY A 226 -11.94 6.81 -35.34
CA GLY A 226 -11.47 6.51 -33.98
C GLY A 226 -9.99 6.14 -33.83
N SER A 227 -9.04 6.97 -34.25
CA SER A 227 -7.62 6.74 -33.98
C SER A 227 -6.88 8.00 -33.55
N VAL A 228 -5.75 7.80 -32.87
CA VAL A 228 -4.80 8.86 -32.50
C VAL A 228 -3.42 8.52 -33.05
N THR A 229 -2.70 9.53 -33.53
CA THR A 229 -1.31 9.41 -33.96
C THR A 229 -0.41 9.94 -32.87
N ILE A 230 0.53 9.12 -32.43
CA ILE A 230 1.47 9.41 -31.34
C ILE A 230 2.88 9.29 -31.92
N GLU A 231 3.69 10.34 -31.73
CA GLU A 231 5.11 10.35 -32.07
C GLU A 231 5.91 9.90 -30.85
N VAL A 232 6.81 8.93 -31.03
CA VAL A 232 7.61 8.40 -29.93
C VAL A 232 8.66 9.42 -29.48
N ASN A 233 8.93 9.49 -28.18
CA ASN A 233 9.94 10.40 -27.66
C ASN A 233 11.36 9.85 -27.89
N ALA A 234 12.34 10.72 -28.11
CA ALA A 234 13.71 10.32 -28.45
C ALA A 234 14.43 9.47 -27.37
N ASN A 235 14.06 9.60 -26.09
CA ASN A 235 14.62 8.83 -24.97
C ASN A 235 13.68 7.70 -24.52
N SER A 236 12.90 7.15 -25.45
CA SER A 236 11.92 6.11 -25.20
C SER A 236 12.15 4.93 -26.15
N PRO A 237 11.91 3.69 -25.70
CA PRO A 237 11.66 2.57 -26.60
C PRO A 237 10.55 2.90 -27.60
N ALA A 238 10.66 2.34 -28.80
CA ALA A 238 9.60 2.33 -29.80
C ALA A 238 8.46 1.41 -29.35
N PHE A 239 7.22 1.72 -29.73
CA PHE A 239 6.06 0.90 -29.30
C PHE A 239 6.12 -0.54 -29.83
N ASP A 240 6.79 -0.79 -30.94
CA ASP A 240 7.00 -2.11 -31.54
C ASP A 240 8.37 -2.73 -31.22
N ASP A 241 9.15 -2.14 -30.31
CA ASP A 241 10.38 -2.77 -29.83
C ASP A 241 10.08 -4.15 -29.20
N PRO A 242 10.97 -5.15 -29.37
CA PRO A 242 10.69 -6.53 -28.94
C PRO A 242 10.26 -6.66 -27.48
N GLN A 243 10.83 -5.87 -26.56
CA GLN A 243 10.45 -5.88 -25.15
C GLN A 243 9.04 -5.33 -24.90
N MET A 244 8.65 -4.27 -25.63
CA MET A 244 7.32 -3.67 -25.52
C MET A 244 6.27 -4.68 -26.01
N GLN A 245 6.59 -5.39 -27.09
CA GLN A 245 5.71 -6.41 -27.66
C GLN A 245 5.62 -7.68 -26.80
N ALA A 246 6.69 -8.04 -26.09
CA ALA A 246 6.74 -9.23 -25.23
C ALA A 246 5.94 -9.07 -23.92
N SER A 247 5.85 -7.85 -23.41
CA SER A 247 5.18 -7.52 -22.14
C SER A 247 4.04 -6.51 -22.32
N TRP A 248 3.47 -6.44 -23.53
CA TRP A 248 2.43 -5.48 -23.90
C TRP A 248 1.25 -5.55 -22.92
N THR A 249 1.02 -4.45 -22.21
CA THR A 249 -0.19 -4.28 -21.41
C THR A 249 -1.21 -3.57 -22.26
N SER A 250 -2.47 -4.01 -22.20
CA SER A 250 -3.51 -3.43 -23.04
C SER A 250 -3.90 -2.00 -22.63
N TRP A 251 -3.10 -1.25 -21.86
CA TRP A 251 -3.43 0.04 -21.27
C TRP A 251 -2.32 1.09 -21.43
N GLY A 252 -2.72 2.36 -21.63
CA GLY A 252 -1.84 3.53 -21.55
C GLY A 252 -2.56 4.76 -20.98
N CYS A 253 -1.82 5.82 -20.71
CA CYS A 253 -2.31 7.02 -20.04
C CYS A 253 -1.97 8.30 -20.80
N ILE A 254 -2.89 9.27 -20.78
CA ILE A 254 -2.62 10.63 -21.24
C ILE A 254 -2.14 11.46 -20.05
N LEU A 255 -0.99 12.10 -20.22
CA LEU A 255 -0.31 12.86 -19.18
C LEU A 255 -0.50 14.36 -19.39
N ASP A 256 -0.34 15.10 -18.30
CA ASP A 256 -0.28 16.56 -18.32
C ASP A 256 0.91 17.01 -19.19
N PRO A 257 0.72 18.00 -20.09
CA PRO A 257 1.79 18.45 -20.97
C PRO A 257 2.89 19.24 -20.25
N ASN A 258 2.69 19.63 -18.99
CA ASN A 258 3.61 20.50 -18.25
C ASN A 258 4.09 19.93 -16.91
N ILE A 259 3.49 18.85 -16.41
CA ILE A 259 3.81 18.26 -15.11
C ILE A 259 4.12 16.78 -15.32
N ASP A 260 5.36 16.36 -15.07
CA ASP A 260 5.79 14.98 -15.20
C ASP A 260 5.01 14.07 -14.23
N GLY A 261 4.70 12.83 -14.65
CA GLY A 261 3.96 11.86 -13.83
C GLY A 261 2.48 12.14 -13.60
N LYS A 262 1.99 13.36 -13.84
CA LYS A 262 0.60 13.74 -13.61
C LYS A 262 -0.28 13.34 -14.80
N LEU A 263 -1.45 12.78 -14.53
CA LEU A 263 -2.48 12.58 -15.56
C LEU A 263 -3.09 13.91 -16.03
N LYS A 264 -3.59 13.94 -17.28
CA LYS A 264 -4.35 15.08 -17.79
C LYS A 264 -5.68 15.23 -17.03
N ASP A 265 -6.01 16.46 -16.63
CA ASP A 265 -7.26 16.76 -15.89
C ASP A 265 -8.49 16.30 -16.67
N GLY A 266 -9.42 15.60 -15.97
CA GLY A 266 -10.66 15.12 -16.58
C GLY A 266 -10.49 14.04 -17.66
N ALA A 267 -9.28 13.50 -17.86
CA ALA A 267 -9.06 12.32 -18.69
C ALA A 267 -9.60 11.04 -18.03
N TYR A 268 -9.62 9.92 -18.75
CA TYR A 268 -9.84 8.61 -18.12
C TYR A 268 -8.57 8.14 -17.41
N LEU A 269 -8.74 7.31 -16.38
CA LEU A 269 -7.64 6.69 -15.65
C LEU A 269 -6.69 5.88 -16.56
N LEU A 270 -7.24 5.22 -17.59
CA LEU A 270 -6.48 4.50 -18.62
C LEU A 270 -7.29 4.39 -19.91
N TYR A 271 -6.59 4.15 -21.01
CA TYR A 271 -7.14 3.88 -22.33
C TYR A 271 -6.68 2.52 -22.81
N SER A 272 -7.62 1.69 -23.26
CA SER A 272 -7.31 0.34 -23.71
C SER A 272 -6.88 0.28 -25.17
N PHE A 273 -5.74 -0.36 -25.43
CA PHE A 273 -5.15 -0.60 -26.74
C PHE A 273 -4.59 -2.02 -26.78
N ASP A 274 -5.23 -2.92 -27.53
CA ASP A 274 -4.61 -4.21 -27.81
C ASP A 274 -3.42 -3.99 -28.75
N GLN A 275 -2.43 -4.88 -28.69
CA GLN A 275 -1.23 -4.79 -29.54
C GLN A 275 -1.59 -4.70 -31.03
N SER A 276 -2.67 -5.38 -31.45
CA SER A 276 -3.17 -5.34 -32.84
C SER A 276 -3.78 -4.00 -33.25
N ASP A 277 -4.10 -3.12 -32.29
CA ASP A 277 -4.68 -1.80 -32.55
C ASP A 277 -3.61 -0.74 -32.82
N VAL A 278 -2.33 -1.09 -32.65
CA VAL A 278 -1.19 -0.19 -32.78
C VAL A 278 -0.38 -0.57 -34.01
N SER A 279 -0.12 0.41 -34.88
CA SER A 279 0.69 0.21 -36.08
C SER A 279 1.60 1.40 -36.34
N GLN A 280 2.84 1.13 -36.74
CA GLN A 280 3.75 2.18 -37.18
C GLN A 280 3.22 2.85 -38.46
N SER A 281 3.37 4.16 -38.54
CA SER A 281 2.98 4.95 -39.70
C SER A 281 3.86 4.59 -40.90
N THR A 282 3.24 4.53 -42.08
CA THR A 282 3.95 4.25 -43.33
C THR A 282 4.65 5.47 -43.93
N THR A 283 4.42 6.66 -43.37
CA THR A 283 4.97 7.92 -43.87
C THR A 283 5.99 8.55 -42.93
N ASP A 284 5.98 8.17 -41.65
CA ASP A 284 6.91 8.67 -40.64
C ASP A 284 7.21 7.52 -39.65
N PRO A 285 8.46 7.01 -39.59
CA PRO A 285 8.80 5.87 -38.75
C PRO A 285 8.70 6.17 -37.24
N ASP A 286 8.71 7.44 -36.83
CA ASP A 286 8.63 7.81 -35.42
C ASP A 286 7.17 7.93 -34.94
N GLN A 287 6.19 7.81 -35.84
CA GLN A 287 4.77 7.95 -35.52
C GLN A 287 4.03 6.62 -35.57
N TYR A 288 3.14 6.41 -34.60
CA TYR A 288 2.32 5.21 -34.46
C TYR A 288 0.84 5.60 -34.41
N ILE A 289 0.00 4.80 -35.05
CA ILE A 289 -1.45 4.96 -35.09
C ILE A 289 -2.05 3.98 -34.10
N PHE A 290 -2.68 4.52 -33.06
CA PHE A 290 -3.42 3.79 -32.05
C PHE A 290 -4.91 3.83 -32.38
N THR A 291 -5.51 2.68 -32.66
CA THR A 291 -6.94 2.55 -32.90
C THR A 291 -7.67 2.46 -31.57
N LEU A 292 -8.65 3.34 -31.35
CA LEU A 292 -9.38 3.40 -30.09
C LEU A 292 -10.49 2.35 -30.07
N SER A 293 -10.61 1.64 -28.94
CA SER A 293 -11.74 0.75 -28.65
C SER A 293 -13.12 1.45 -28.64
N SER A 294 -13.13 2.78 -28.44
CA SER A 294 -14.32 3.62 -28.56
C SER A 294 -13.99 4.99 -29.15
N THR A 295 -14.73 5.41 -30.17
CA THR A 295 -14.59 6.75 -30.77
C THR A 295 -14.92 7.87 -29.78
N GLY A 296 -15.68 7.57 -28.71
CA GLY A 296 -15.97 8.51 -27.63
C GLY A 296 -14.73 8.97 -26.85
N TYR A 297 -13.61 8.24 -26.93
CA TYR A 297 -12.36 8.62 -26.30
C TYR A 297 -11.61 9.74 -27.03
N LEU A 298 -11.87 9.98 -28.32
CA LEU A 298 -11.20 11.02 -29.11
C LEU A 298 -11.29 12.43 -28.51
N LYS A 299 -12.31 12.70 -27.70
CA LYS A 299 -12.50 14.02 -27.07
C LYS A 299 -11.50 14.33 -25.96
N TYR A 300 -10.77 13.34 -25.45
CA TYR A 300 -9.78 13.52 -24.38
C TYR A 300 -8.35 13.74 -24.88
N PHE A 301 -8.07 13.33 -26.11
CA PHE A 301 -6.76 13.50 -26.76
C PHE A 301 -6.70 14.84 -27.49
N ASP A 302 -5.68 15.64 -27.25
CA ASP A 302 -5.38 16.85 -28.00
C ASP A 302 -3.92 16.82 -28.49
N ALA A 303 -3.65 17.51 -29.59
CA ALA A 303 -2.29 17.60 -30.10
C ALA A 303 -1.39 18.30 -29.05
N GLY A 304 -0.24 17.71 -28.76
CA GLY A 304 0.69 18.15 -27.71
C GLY A 304 0.49 17.48 -26.35
N ASP A 305 -0.57 16.70 -26.15
CA ASP A 305 -0.67 15.86 -24.96
C ASP A 305 0.48 14.85 -24.92
N ARG A 306 1.02 14.63 -23.72
CA ARG A 306 2.00 13.57 -23.48
C ARG A 306 1.28 12.24 -23.28
N TYR A 307 1.93 11.14 -23.62
CA TYR A 307 1.37 9.80 -23.51
C TYR A 307 2.42 8.81 -22.98
N VAL A 308 1.98 7.85 -22.17
CA VAL A 308 2.76 6.69 -21.76
C VAL A 308 1.98 5.41 -22.05
N HIS A 309 2.68 4.40 -22.54
CA HIS A 309 2.19 3.05 -22.72
C HIS A 309 3.00 2.08 -21.87
N PHE A 310 2.31 1.24 -21.10
CA PHE A 310 2.96 0.32 -20.16
C PHE A 310 3.33 -1.00 -20.84
N ALA A 311 4.50 -1.54 -20.49
CA ALA A 311 4.86 -2.92 -20.78
C ALA A 311 5.16 -3.64 -19.46
N ARG A 312 4.10 -4.21 -18.84
CA ARG A 312 4.18 -4.84 -17.51
C ARG A 312 3.64 -6.27 -17.44
N GLU A 313 3.09 -6.80 -18.53
CA GLU A 313 2.56 -8.18 -18.52
C GLU A 313 3.69 -9.20 -18.40
N GLY A 314 3.58 -10.11 -17.43
CA GLY A 314 4.57 -11.15 -17.15
C GLY A 314 5.88 -10.65 -16.52
N CYS A 315 5.97 -9.37 -16.16
CA CYS A 315 7.16 -8.78 -15.53
C CYS A 315 7.24 -9.07 -14.03
N GLN A 316 8.45 -9.01 -13.49
CA GLN A 316 8.71 -9.12 -12.04
C GLN A 316 8.65 -7.76 -11.35
N PRO A 317 8.28 -7.70 -10.06
CA PRO A 317 8.56 -6.51 -9.26
C PRO A 317 10.07 -6.33 -9.09
N LEU A 318 10.52 -5.12 -8.74
CA LEU A 318 11.93 -4.85 -8.52
C LEU A 318 12.50 -5.65 -7.33
N PHE A 319 11.73 -5.73 -6.25
CA PHE A 319 12.01 -6.52 -5.06
C PHE A 319 10.79 -7.37 -4.70
N SER A 320 11.00 -8.64 -4.34
CA SER A 320 9.96 -9.45 -3.69
C SER A 320 10.46 -10.01 -2.37
N ALA A 321 9.61 -9.95 -1.35
CA ALA A 321 9.80 -10.55 -0.04
C ALA A 321 8.63 -11.48 0.29
N ASP A 322 8.76 -12.74 -0.11
CA ASP A 322 7.73 -13.76 0.06
C ASP A 322 8.06 -14.65 1.25
N ARG A 323 7.07 -14.89 2.14
CA ARG A 323 7.24 -15.70 3.37
C ARG A 323 8.42 -15.25 4.22
N ALA A 324 8.74 -13.97 4.18
CA ALA A 324 9.93 -13.40 4.80
C ALA A 324 9.61 -12.80 6.17
N THR A 325 10.57 -12.85 7.10
CA THR A 325 10.45 -12.22 8.42
C THR A 325 11.61 -11.27 8.68
N GLY A 326 11.31 -10.01 8.98
CA GLY A 326 12.34 -9.01 9.30
C GLY A 326 13.17 -8.60 8.09
N VAL A 327 12.51 -8.09 7.04
CA VAL A 327 13.19 -7.55 5.85
C VAL A 327 13.18 -6.04 5.91
N THR A 328 14.30 -5.41 5.61
CA THR A 328 14.40 -3.95 5.49
C THR A 328 15.01 -3.59 4.15
N PHE A 329 14.29 -2.74 3.41
CA PHE A 329 14.82 -1.98 2.29
C PHE A 329 15.04 -0.55 2.81
N ALA A 330 16.26 -0.02 2.68
CA ALA A 330 16.61 1.30 3.20
C ALA A 330 17.39 2.14 2.18
N ASP A 331 17.07 3.42 2.04
CA ASP A 331 17.86 4.39 1.26
C ASP A 331 18.10 3.95 -0.20
N ILE A 332 17.07 3.43 -0.88
CA ILE A 332 17.14 2.98 -2.28
C ILE A 332 16.40 3.95 -3.19
N THR A 333 17.08 4.50 -4.20
CA THR A 333 16.44 5.33 -5.25
C THR A 333 16.18 4.50 -6.50
N ASN A 334 14.95 4.50 -7.01
CA ASN A 334 14.54 3.78 -8.22
C ASN A 334 14.02 4.78 -9.27
N TYR A 335 14.45 4.64 -10.52
CA TYR A 335 14.01 5.53 -11.62
C TYR A 335 13.03 4.89 -12.61
N ALA A 336 12.91 3.56 -12.55
CA ALA A 336 11.94 2.78 -13.30
C ALA A 336 11.67 1.44 -12.63
N ALA A 337 10.49 0.88 -12.85
CA ALA A 337 10.18 -0.50 -12.53
C ALA A 337 9.21 -1.09 -13.58
N PRO A 338 9.43 -2.32 -14.03
CA PRO A 338 8.62 -2.93 -15.07
C PRO A 338 7.25 -3.36 -14.59
N ALA A 339 7.17 -3.85 -13.35
CA ALA A 339 5.93 -4.01 -12.59
C ALA A 339 6.02 -3.16 -11.30
N GLY A 340 5.76 -3.75 -10.12
CA GLY A 340 5.82 -3.04 -8.85
C GLY A 340 7.25 -2.88 -8.32
N HIS A 341 7.46 -2.08 -7.27
CA HIS A 341 8.79 -1.94 -6.65
C HIS A 341 8.99 -2.96 -5.53
N TYR A 342 8.24 -2.83 -4.44
CA TYR A 342 8.40 -3.64 -3.24
C TYR A 342 7.17 -4.54 -3.06
N SER A 343 7.26 -5.76 -3.58
CA SER A 343 6.26 -6.81 -3.37
C SER A 343 6.56 -7.56 -2.08
N MET A 344 5.54 -7.83 -1.28
CA MET A 344 5.68 -8.67 -0.09
C MET A 344 4.42 -9.48 0.17
N MET A 345 4.61 -10.78 0.41
CA MET A 345 3.51 -11.72 0.49
C MET A 345 3.70 -12.74 1.62
N TRP A 346 2.70 -12.88 2.49
CA TRP A 346 2.74 -13.76 3.68
C TRP A 346 3.95 -13.52 4.58
N SER A 347 4.38 -12.27 4.62
CA SER A 347 5.58 -11.85 5.32
C SER A 347 5.22 -11.19 6.65
N ARG A 348 6.24 -10.84 7.42
CA ARG A 348 6.11 -10.20 8.72
C ARG A 348 7.26 -9.22 8.90
N ASP A 349 6.97 -8.03 9.40
CA ASP A 349 8.02 -7.07 9.79
C ASP A 349 8.90 -6.64 8.60
N VAL A 350 8.25 -6.35 7.47
CA VAL A 350 8.89 -5.81 6.25
C VAL A 350 8.82 -4.29 6.25
N LYS A 351 9.95 -3.64 5.98
CA LYS A 351 10.13 -2.18 6.05
C LYS A 351 10.68 -1.66 4.73
N VAL A 352 10.15 -0.52 4.29
CA VAL A 352 10.61 0.29 3.16
C VAL A 352 10.84 1.69 3.73
N LEU A 353 12.10 2.05 3.95
CA LEU A 353 12.51 3.22 4.74
C LEU A 353 13.39 4.12 3.88
N GLY A 354 13.00 5.37 3.64
CA GLY A 354 13.81 6.29 2.82
C GLY A 354 14.02 5.80 1.38
N CYS A 355 13.15 4.94 0.86
CA CYS A 355 13.24 4.46 -0.51
C CYS A 355 12.43 5.36 -1.44
N ASP A 356 13.05 5.85 -2.51
CA ASP A 356 12.41 6.74 -3.46
C ASP A 356 12.11 6.05 -4.79
N SER A 357 11.01 6.46 -5.43
CA SER A 357 10.70 6.15 -6.83
C SER A 357 10.50 7.47 -7.56
N LEU A 358 11.48 7.88 -8.37
CA LEU A 358 11.56 9.22 -8.95
C LEU A 358 11.51 9.18 -10.47
N ILE A 359 11.06 10.27 -11.08
CA ILE A 359 11.16 10.43 -12.53
C ILE A 359 12.57 10.94 -12.86
N ALA A 360 13.34 10.14 -13.60
CA ALA A 360 14.69 10.56 -14.00
C ALA A 360 14.67 11.81 -14.89
N SER A 361 15.71 12.64 -14.76
CA SER A 361 15.84 13.88 -15.54
C SER A 361 15.71 13.63 -17.05
N GLY A 362 14.79 14.35 -17.69
CA GLY A 362 14.53 14.23 -19.13
C GLY A 362 13.50 13.15 -19.50
N ARG A 363 12.89 12.48 -18.52
CA ARG A 363 11.71 11.61 -18.68
C ARG A 363 10.45 12.33 -18.20
N SER A 364 9.29 11.80 -18.61
CA SER A 364 7.97 12.28 -18.16
C SER A 364 7.21 11.26 -17.32
N TRP A 365 7.82 10.10 -17.05
CA TRP A 365 7.21 8.96 -16.38
C TRP A 365 8.25 8.16 -15.58
N GLY A 366 7.80 7.47 -14.53
CA GLY A 366 8.64 6.71 -13.60
C GLY A 366 8.48 5.20 -13.80
N ALA A 367 7.37 4.62 -13.32
CA ALA A 367 7.19 3.17 -13.26
C ALA A 367 5.76 2.71 -13.62
N ASN A 368 5.61 1.43 -13.94
CA ASN A 368 4.36 0.90 -14.53
C ASN A 368 3.32 0.40 -13.52
N ALA A 369 3.72 0.11 -12.29
CA ALA A 369 2.83 -0.42 -11.27
C ALA A 369 3.15 0.13 -9.89
N ASP A 370 2.68 -0.57 -8.85
CA ASP A 370 2.67 -0.16 -7.47
C ASP A 370 4.07 0.15 -6.90
N PHE A 371 4.13 1.04 -5.91
CA PHE A 371 5.36 1.22 -5.14
C PHE A 371 5.49 0.12 -4.07
N VAL A 372 4.51 -0.01 -3.17
CA VAL A 372 4.44 -1.08 -2.16
C VAL A 372 3.21 -1.93 -2.39
N HIS A 373 3.42 -3.23 -2.62
CA HIS A 373 2.36 -4.19 -2.88
C HIS A 373 2.38 -5.30 -1.82
N CYS A 374 1.49 -5.19 -0.84
CA CYS A 374 1.51 -6.02 0.37
C CYS A 374 0.27 -6.90 0.48
N ARG A 375 0.48 -8.22 0.40
CA ARG A 375 -0.59 -9.22 0.47
C ARG A 375 -0.41 -10.17 1.64
N SER A 376 -1.41 -10.20 2.50
CA SER A 376 -1.51 -11.17 3.60
C SER A 376 -0.31 -11.18 4.54
N ASN A 377 0.29 -10.02 4.84
CA ASN A 377 1.30 -9.96 5.89
C ASN A 377 0.64 -10.08 7.27
N SER A 378 1.33 -10.73 8.20
CA SER A 378 0.84 -10.83 9.59
C SER A 378 1.04 -9.54 10.36
N ILE A 379 2.14 -8.81 10.08
CA ILE A 379 2.50 -7.54 10.71
C ILE A 379 3.19 -6.63 9.70
N GLY A 380 2.88 -5.34 9.76
CA GLY A 380 3.40 -4.34 8.84
C GLY A 380 2.59 -4.30 7.54
N PRO A 381 3.03 -3.55 6.54
CA PRO A 381 4.39 -3.04 6.37
C PRO A 381 4.65 -1.70 7.05
N TRP A 382 5.92 -1.29 7.07
CA TRP A 382 6.34 0.08 7.30
C TRP A 382 6.77 0.69 5.98
N VAL A 383 6.20 1.84 5.65
CA VAL A 383 6.54 2.67 4.48
C VAL A 383 6.76 4.07 5.02
N GLU A 384 8.02 4.44 5.24
CA GLU A 384 8.36 5.67 5.95
C GLU A 384 9.43 6.47 5.21
N ASP A 385 9.26 7.80 5.22
CA ASP A 385 10.22 8.77 4.66
C ASP A 385 10.51 8.59 3.16
N CYS A 386 9.55 8.06 2.39
CA CYS A 386 9.68 7.80 0.95
C CYS A 386 9.10 8.92 0.07
N THR A 387 9.68 9.15 -1.10
CA THR A 387 9.15 10.02 -2.17
C THR A 387 8.84 9.22 -3.42
N VAL A 388 7.62 9.39 -3.96
CA VAL A 388 7.12 8.57 -5.07
C VAL A 388 6.46 9.43 -6.16
N GLU A 389 6.94 9.33 -7.40
CA GLU A 389 6.50 10.12 -8.55
C GLU A 389 6.28 9.24 -9.80
N GLY A 390 5.26 9.55 -10.61
CA GLY A 390 5.08 8.92 -11.92
C GLY A 390 4.76 7.43 -11.88
N ILE A 391 3.89 7.03 -10.94
CA ILE A 391 3.49 5.64 -10.70
C ILE A 391 2.27 5.22 -11.53
N GLY A 392 2.35 4.02 -12.12
CA GLY A 392 1.35 3.42 -12.99
C GLY A 392 0.27 2.60 -12.30
N ASP A 393 0.19 2.55 -10.98
CA ASP A 393 -0.95 1.98 -10.26
C ASP A 393 -1.16 2.67 -8.90
N ASP A 394 -1.53 1.92 -7.87
CA ASP A 394 -1.62 2.40 -6.48
C ASP A 394 -0.22 2.55 -5.89
N ILE A 395 0.06 3.62 -5.14
CA ILE A 395 1.38 3.76 -4.51
C ILE A 395 1.53 2.72 -3.39
N VAL A 396 0.61 2.63 -2.44
CA VAL A 396 0.58 1.55 -1.43
C VAL A 396 -0.70 0.74 -1.52
N ALA A 397 -0.59 -0.58 -1.66
CA ALA A 397 -1.72 -1.50 -1.63
C ALA A 397 -1.57 -2.52 -0.48
N LEU A 398 -2.47 -2.46 0.50
CA LEU A 398 -2.53 -3.41 1.62
C LEU A 398 -3.82 -4.23 1.53
N TYR A 399 -3.69 -5.55 1.37
CA TYR A 399 -4.88 -6.39 1.20
C TYR A 399 -4.65 -7.85 1.60
N LEU A 400 -5.76 -8.59 1.64
CA LEU A 400 -5.81 -10.05 1.58
C LEU A 400 -6.81 -10.47 0.49
N LYS A 401 -6.82 -11.76 0.16
CA LYS A 401 -7.66 -12.32 -0.90
C LYS A 401 -8.74 -13.24 -0.32
N GLY A 402 -9.88 -13.31 -1.01
CA GLY A 402 -11.00 -14.18 -0.67
C GLY A 402 -10.76 -15.65 -1.03
N ILE A 403 -10.90 -16.52 -0.03
CA ILE A 403 -10.65 -17.96 -0.09
C ILE A 403 -11.97 -18.68 -0.38
N LYS A 404 -11.98 -19.45 -1.48
CA LYS A 404 -13.16 -20.20 -1.90
C LYS A 404 -13.41 -21.41 -1.00
N ILE A 405 -14.63 -21.50 -0.46
CA ILE A 405 -15.16 -22.72 0.17
C ILE A 405 -15.60 -23.69 -0.94
N VAL A 406 -15.21 -24.95 -0.80
CA VAL A 406 -15.48 -26.01 -1.77
C VAL A 406 -16.58 -26.95 -1.27
N ASP A 407 -16.52 -27.31 0.01
CA ASP A 407 -17.39 -28.32 0.59
C ASP A 407 -17.49 -28.13 2.11
N ILE A 408 -18.60 -28.56 2.69
CA ILE A 408 -18.83 -28.62 4.14
C ILE A 408 -19.25 -30.05 4.44
N ASP A 409 -18.66 -30.69 5.44
CA ASP A 409 -18.98 -32.09 5.75
C ASP A 409 -20.43 -32.21 6.28
N ASP A 410 -21.24 -33.01 5.59
CA ASP A 410 -22.65 -33.28 5.93
C ASP A 410 -22.87 -33.80 7.36
N THR A 411 -21.85 -34.44 7.95
CA THR A 411 -21.93 -35.10 9.26
C THR A 411 -21.29 -34.27 10.38
N ASP A 412 -20.38 -33.36 10.03
CA ASP A 412 -19.72 -32.45 10.96
C ASP A 412 -19.47 -31.09 10.29
N PRO A 413 -20.40 -30.12 10.39
CA PRO A 413 -20.27 -28.81 9.74
C PRO A 413 -19.17 -27.91 10.31
N THR A 414 -18.36 -28.39 11.26
CA THR A 414 -17.09 -27.76 11.64
C THR A 414 -15.94 -28.12 10.69
N LEU A 415 -16.11 -29.16 9.87
CA LEU A 415 -15.14 -29.59 8.87
C LEU A 415 -15.48 -28.97 7.51
N VAL A 416 -14.58 -28.13 7.01
CA VAL A 416 -14.78 -27.33 5.80
C VAL A 416 -13.62 -27.52 4.85
N THR A 417 -13.90 -27.82 3.59
CA THR A 417 -12.87 -27.90 2.55
C THR A 417 -12.76 -26.56 1.84
N ILE A 418 -11.54 -26.01 1.78
CA ILE A 418 -11.21 -24.82 1.01
C ILE A 418 -10.34 -25.16 -0.20
N GLN A 419 -10.44 -24.33 -1.25
CA GLN A 419 -9.49 -24.35 -2.35
C GLN A 419 -8.43 -23.27 -2.10
N GLN A 420 -7.21 -23.70 -1.80
CA GLN A 420 -6.05 -22.84 -1.77
C GLN A 420 -5.41 -22.79 -3.16
N ASP A 421 -5.02 -21.59 -3.58
CA ASP A 421 -4.20 -21.31 -4.76
C ASP A 421 -2.96 -20.51 -4.34
N SER A 422 -2.19 -19.99 -5.31
CA SER A 422 -1.03 -19.13 -5.05
C SER A 422 -1.39 -17.74 -4.49
N SER A 423 -2.63 -17.50 -4.05
CA SER A 423 -3.07 -16.22 -3.47
C SER A 423 -3.39 -16.31 -1.98
N HIS A 424 -3.36 -17.49 -1.36
CA HIS A 424 -3.76 -17.67 0.03
C HIS A 424 -2.89 -18.70 0.75
N SER A 425 -2.75 -18.55 2.07
CA SER A 425 -2.27 -19.60 2.98
C SER A 425 -2.96 -19.47 4.32
N VAL A 426 -3.57 -20.57 4.77
CA VAL A 426 -4.26 -20.69 6.06
C VAL A 426 -3.54 -21.73 6.92
N TYR A 427 -3.51 -21.52 8.22
CA TYR A 427 -2.77 -22.27 9.24
C TYR A 427 -3.63 -22.44 10.49
N THR A 428 -3.25 -23.40 11.33
CA THR A 428 -3.86 -23.56 12.66
C THR A 428 -3.68 -22.29 13.50
N GLY A 429 -4.76 -21.87 14.16
CA GLY A 429 -4.84 -20.68 15.00
C GLY A 429 -5.27 -19.41 14.26
N ASP A 430 -5.34 -19.43 12.93
CA ASP A 430 -5.80 -18.27 12.17
C ASP A 430 -7.29 -18.00 12.42
N GLN A 431 -7.63 -16.71 12.45
CA GLN A 431 -8.98 -16.18 12.51
C GLN A 431 -9.47 -15.87 11.09
N LEU A 432 -10.62 -16.43 10.72
CA LEU A 432 -11.26 -16.28 9.41
C LEU A 432 -12.58 -15.51 9.54
N GLU A 433 -12.81 -14.60 8.60
CA GLU A 433 -14.07 -13.87 8.41
C GLU A 433 -14.80 -14.45 7.19
N LEU A 434 -16.05 -14.89 7.37
CA LEU A 434 -16.89 -15.37 6.28
C LEU A 434 -17.68 -14.21 5.69
N PHE A 435 -17.54 -13.97 4.39
CA PHE A 435 -18.14 -12.85 3.69
C PHE A 435 -18.94 -13.30 2.46
N SER A 436 -20.09 -12.65 2.25
CA SER A 436 -20.94 -12.82 1.08
C SER A 436 -20.73 -11.68 0.08
N PRO A 437 -20.01 -11.89 -1.04
CA PRO A 437 -19.71 -10.81 -1.98
C PRO A 437 -20.94 -10.27 -2.71
N GLN A 438 -21.99 -11.07 -2.88
CA GLN A 438 -23.21 -10.64 -3.57
C GLN A 438 -24.07 -9.74 -2.68
N ASN A 439 -24.05 -9.98 -1.36
CA ASN A 439 -24.84 -9.23 -0.39
C ASN A 439 -24.04 -8.11 0.28
N GLY A 440 -22.71 -8.20 0.27
CA GLY A 440 -21.82 -7.25 0.95
C GLY A 440 -21.79 -7.44 2.46
N THR A 441 -22.09 -8.65 2.96
CA THR A 441 -22.33 -8.93 4.37
C THR A 441 -21.30 -9.89 4.95
N VAL A 442 -20.90 -9.67 6.21
CA VAL A 442 -20.14 -10.64 7.00
C VAL A 442 -21.13 -11.61 7.66
N LEU A 443 -20.89 -12.91 7.52
CA LEU A 443 -21.75 -13.99 7.97
C LEU A 443 -21.29 -14.65 9.28
N GLY A 444 -20.01 -14.47 9.65
CA GLY A 444 -19.47 -14.96 10.93
C GLY A 444 -17.94 -15.01 10.96
N SER A 445 -17.39 -15.18 12.17
CA SER A 445 -15.95 -15.28 12.44
C SER A 445 -15.62 -16.66 13.01
N TYR A 446 -14.48 -17.24 12.61
CA TYR A 446 -14.11 -18.63 12.92
C TYR A 446 -12.62 -18.76 13.22
N GLU A 447 -12.24 -19.66 14.11
CA GLU A 447 -10.84 -20.04 14.34
C GLU A 447 -10.53 -21.38 13.67
N VAL A 448 -9.37 -21.48 13.03
CA VAL A 448 -8.87 -22.74 12.46
C VAL A 448 -8.22 -23.60 13.55
N VAL A 449 -8.93 -24.58 14.09
CA VAL A 449 -8.43 -25.51 15.11
C VAL A 449 -7.38 -26.47 14.53
N THR A 450 -7.64 -27.05 13.36
CA THR A 450 -6.67 -27.89 12.64
C THR A 450 -6.79 -27.72 11.15
N ARG A 451 -5.69 -28.00 10.43
CA ARG A 451 -5.64 -28.02 8.96
C ARG A 451 -5.01 -29.30 8.47
N THR A 452 -5.65 -29.95 7.50
CA THR A 452 -5.18 -31.17 6.85
C THR A 452 -5.14 -30.98 5.33
N SER A 453 -4.01 -31.30 4.69
CA SER A 453 -3.92 -31.29 3.23
C SER A 453 -4.67 -32.47 2.64
N LEU A 454 -5.53 -32.21 1.65
CA LEU A 454 -6.21 -33.24 0.86
C LEU A 454 -5.53 -33.50 -0.50
N GLY A 455 -4.48 -32.74 -0.83
CA GLY A 455 -3.84 -32.72 -2.15
C GLY A 455 -4.57 -31.81 -3.14
N GLY A 456 -3.95 -31.53 -4.30
CA GLY A 456 -4.57 -30.71 -5.36
C GLY A 456 -4.86 -29.24 -4.96
N GLY A 457 -4.17 -28.71 -3.94
CA GLY A 457 -4.44 -27.39 -3.38
C GLY A 457 -5.66 -27.34 -2.45
N GLN A 458 -6.31 -28.46 -2.17
CA GLN A 458 -7.41 -28.51 -1.21
C GLN A 458 -6.92 -28.79 0.20
N TYR A 459 -7.55 -28.13 1.16
CA TYR A 459 -7.30 -28.31 2.57
C TYR A 459 -8.62 -28.44 3.31
N GLN A 460 -8.70 -29.43 4.19
CA GLN A 460 -9.78 -29.52 5.16
C GLN A 460 -9.37 -28.75 6.41
N LEU A 461 -10.21 -27.80 6.81
CA LEU A 461 -10.12 -27.04 8.04
C LEU A 461 -11.11 -27.63 9.03
N HIS A 462 -10.69 -27.77 10.29
CA HIS A 462 -11.59 -27.95 11.42
C HIS A 462 -11.72 -26.59 12.10
N LEU A 463 -12.93 -26.04 12.09
CA LEU A 463 -13.27 -24.76 12.70
C LEU A 463 -13.69 -24.96 14.16
N ASP A 464 -13.56 -23.91 14.97
CA ASP A 464 -13.98 -23.90 16.38
C ASP A 464 -15.51 -24.01 16.56
N GLN A 465 -16.26 -23.63 15.54
CA GLN A 465 -17.71 -23.71 15.50
C GLN A 465 -18.23 -24.08 14.10
N ALA A 466 -19.46 -24.60 14.06
CA ALA A 466 -20.10 -25.09 12.85
C ALA A 466 -20.51 -23.96 11.90
N LEU A 467 -20.34 -24.16 10.59
CA LEU A 467 -20.97 -23.34 9.56
C LEU A 467 -22.47 -23.66 9.45
N ASN A 468 -23.30 -22.63 9.26
CA ASN A 468 -24.71 -22.82 8.93
C ASN A 468 -24.91 -22.88 7.41
N GLU A 469 -24.75 -24.09 6.85
CA GLU A 469 -24.80 -24.36 5.41
C GLU A 469 -26.07 -23.84 4.71
N SER A 470 -27.22 -23.86 5.38
CA SER A 470 -28.51 -23.46 4.78
C SER A 470 -28.58 -21.99 4.34
N ALA A 471 -27.60 -21.17 4.75
CA ALA A 471 -27.49 -19.77 4.40
C ALA A 471 -26.36 -19.46 3.40
N LEU A 472 -25.58 -20.47 2.93
CA LEU A 472 -24.37 -20.25 2.15
C LEU A 472 -24.52 -20.54 0.65
N THR A 473 -23.81 -19.76 -0.15
CA THR A 473 -23.66 -19.94 -1.60
C THR A 473 -22.28 -20.53 -1.89
N LEU A 474 -22.22 -21.83 -2.23
CA LEU A 474 -20.96 -22.56 -2.44
C LEU A 474 -20.66 -22.91 -3.91
N SER A 475 -21.63 -22.75 -4.81
CA SER A 475 -21.49 -23.09 -6.23
C SER A 475 -21.40 -21.84 -7.11
N GLY A 476 -20.33 -21.72 -7.89
CA GLY A 476 -20.13 -20.58 -8.81
C GLY A 476 -18.66 -20.23 -9.03
N ALA A 477 -18.43 -19.13 -9.75
CA ALA A 477 -17.15 -18.43 -9.78
C ALA A 477 -16.80 -17.88 -8.38
N ARG A 478 -15.58 -17.35 -8.19
CA ARG A 478 -15.13 -16.93 -6.85
C ARG A 478 -15.98 -15.77 -6.32
N ASP A 479 -16.24 -14.73 -7.11
CA ASP A 479 -17.12 -13.57 -6.82
C ASP A 479 -18.61 -13.92 -6.70
N GLU A 480 -18.98 -15.17 -6.96
CA GLU A 480 -20.36 -15.67 -6.90
C GLU A 480 -20.62 -16.55 -5.68
N VAL A 481 -19.59 -16.87 -4.89
CA VAL A 481 -19.68 -17.73 -3.71
C VAL A 481 -19.28 -16.98 -2.45
N ASP A 482 -19.72 -17.46 -1.29
CA ASP A 482 -19.24 -16.96 0.00
C ASP A 482 -17.77 -17.38 0.21
N GLN A 483 -17.00 -16.48 0.81
CA GLN A 483 -15.54 -16.59 0.88
C GLN A 483 -15.05 -16.38 2.31
N PHE A 484 -13.99 -17.10 2.68
CA PHE A 484 -13.23 -16.77 3.86
C PHE A 484 -12.18 -15.70 3.56
N PHE A 485 -11.96 -14.80 4.51
CA PHE A 485 -10.86 -13.85 4.54
C PHE A 485 -10.04 -14.11 5.80
N ASP A 486 -8.72 -14.26 5.67
CA ASP A 486 -7.84 -14.54 6.81
C ASP A 486 -7.45 -13.25 7.56
N TYR A 487 -8.23 -12.95 8.60
CA TYR A 487 -8.08 -11.75 9.42
C TYR A 487 -6.75 -11.71 10.18
N SER A 488 -6.16 -12.88 10.48
CA SER A 488 -4.85 -12.95 11.17
C SER A 488 -3.69 -12.44 10.30
N ARG A 489 -3.93 -12.27 9.00
CA ARG A 489 -2.98 -11.72 8.02
C ARG A 489 -3.49 -10.44 7.38
N SER A 490 -4.16 -9.60 8.16
CA SER A 490 -4.70 -8.30 7.74
C SER A 490 -3.68 -7.15 7.80
N ASN A 491 -2.39 -7.42 7.58
CA ASN A 491 -1.33 -6.41 7.56
C ASN A 491 -1.32 -5.56 8.86
N ARG A 492 -1.47 -6.23 10.01
CA ARG A 492 -1.71 -5.57 11.31
C ARG A 492 -0.57 -4.64 11.69
N ASN A 493 -0.87 -3.54 12.37
CA ASN A 493 0.14 -2.59 12.85
C ASN A 493 1.02 -2.02 11.72
N PHE A 494 0.44 -1.83 10.54
CA PHE A 494 1.13 -1.14 9.45
C PHE A 494 1.35 0.34 9.78
N ALA A 495 2.36 0.92 9.13
CA ALA A 495 2.66 2.34 9.22
C ALA A 495 2.97 2.89 7.83
N ILE A 496 2.30 3.98 7.46
CA ILE A 496 2.61 4.80 6.29
C ILE A 496 2.88 6.20 6.83
N ARG A 497 4.16 6.60 6.95
CA ARG A 497 4.53 7.84 7.64
C ARG A 497 5.46 8.74 6.87
N ASN A 498 5.24 10.04 6.97
CA ASN A 498 6.16 11.08 6.47
C ASN A 498 6.54 10.95 4.98
N ASN A 499 5.66 10.34 4.17
CA ASN A 499 5.93 10.14 2.76
C ASN A 499 5.43 11.30 1.91
N THR A 500 6.01 11.46 0.72
CA THR A 500 5.48 12.31 -0.36
C THR A 500 5.06 11.46 -1.54
N PHE A 501 3.75 11.34 -1.77
CA PHE A 501 3.15 10.46 -2.76
C PHE A 501 2.45 11.26 -3.87
N GLY A 502 2.97 11.09 -5.08
CA GLY A 502 2.44 11.64 -6.32
C GLY A 502 3.31 12.74 -6.92
N PRO A 503 3.09 13.12 -8.20
CA PRO A 503 1.93 12.76 -9.04
C PRO A 503 1.87 11.28 -9.44
N GLY A 504 0.67 10.73 -9.65
CA GLY A 504 0.50 9.31 -9.99
C GLY A 504 -0.86 8.97 -10.61
N ARG A 505 -0.97 7.77 -11.21
CA ARG A 505 -2.16 7.36 -11.96
C ARG A 505 -3.40 7.23 -11.07
N ARG A 506 -3.32 6.48 -9.97
CA ARG A 506 -4.50 6.04 -9.22
C ARG A 506 -4.47 6.45 -7.75
N HIS A 507 -4.42 5.51 -6.80
CA HIS A 507 -4.53 5.80 -5.38
C HIS A 507 -3.16 6.08 -4.75
N GLY A 508 -3.15 6.90 -3.71
CA GLY A 508 -1.96 7.02 -2.85
C GLY A 508 -1.84 5.80 -1.94
N ALA A 509 -2.92 5.44 -1.25
CA ALA A 509 -2.99 4.19 -0.52
C ALA A 509 -4.39 3.57 -0.64
N ILE A 510 -4.44 2.27 -0.95
CA ILE A 510 -5.64 1.44 -0.87
C ILE A 510 -5.48 0.40 0.24
N ILE A 511 -6.34 0.51 1.26
CA ILE A 511 -6.11 -0.15 2.56
C ILE A 511 -7.28 -1.07 2.94
N ARG A 512 -6.99 -2.37 3.07
CA ARG A 512 -7.80 -3.38 3.76
C ARG A 512 -6.98 -4.04 4.86
N ALA A 513 -6.71 -3.27 5.91
CA ALA A 513 -5.77 -3.63 6.96
C ALA A 513 -6.22 -3.07 8.31
N THR A 514 -5.61 -3.55 9.39
CA THR A 514 -6.07 -3.25 10.74
C THR A 514 -4.96 -2.75 11.67
N GLU A 515 -5.36 -2.01 12.72
CA GLU A 515 -4.47 -1.54 13.78
C GLU A 515 -3.32 -0.65 13.30
N GLY A 516 -3.50 0.07 12.18
CA GLY A 516 -2.43 0.80 11.51
C GLY A 516 -2.57 2.33 11.57
N VAL A 517 -1.56 3.00 11.02
CA VAL A 517 -1.56 4.47 10.93
C VAL A 517 -1.08 4.95 9.57
N VAL A 518 -1.72 6.02 9.10
CA VAL A 518 -1.32 6.83 7.96
C VAL A 518 -1.13 8.25 8.48
N GLU A 519 0.12 8.68 8.65
CA GLU A 519 0.46 9.90 9.41
C GLU A 519 1.51 10.77 8.74
N GLY A 520 1.31 12.09 8.73
CA GLY A 520 2.33 13.03 8.26
C GLY A 520 2.64 12.96 6.76
N ASN A 521 1.80 12.32 5.95
CA ASN A 521 2.06 12.13 4.52
C ASN A 521 1.51 13.29 3.68
N THR A 522 2.11 13.51 2.52
CA THR A 522 1.56 14.34 1.46
C THR A 522 1.10 13.47 0.29
N PHE A 523 -0.19 13.50 -0.03
CA PHE A 523 -0.81 12.89 -1.20
C PHE A 523 -1.13 13.99 -2.21
N THR A 524 -0.48 14.00 -3.37
CA THR A 524 -0.59 15.12 -4.32
C THR A 524 -0.76 14.67 -5.76
N MET A 525 -1.68 15.32 -6.49
CA MET A 525 -1.88 15.12 -7.93
C MET A 525 -2.09 13.64 -8.31
N LEU A 526 -2.94 12.96 -7.54
CA LEU A 526 -3.35 11.58 -7.77
C LEU A 526 -4.66 11.53 -8.55
N GLY A 527 -4.72 10.71 -9.60
CA GLY A 527 -5.91 10.62 -10.44
C GLY A 527 -7.16 10.17 -9.67
N SER A 528 -6.98 9.34 -8.64
CA SER A 528 -8.04 8.84 -7.74
C SER A 528 -7.82 9.32 -6.30
N ALA A 529 -8.55 8.74 -5.34
CA ALA A 529 -8.44 9.09 -3.92
C ALA A 529 -6.98 9.04 -3.42
N GLY A 530 -6.60 9.98 -2.55
CA GLY A 530 -5.32 9.94 -1.85
C GLY A 530 -5.25 8.71 -0.95
N VAL A 531 -6.27 8.51 -0.11
CA VAL A 531 -6.44 7.30 0.70
C VAL A 531 -7.83 6.73 0.50
N ILE A 532 -7.91 5.43 0.25
CA ILE A 532 -9.17 4.71 0.13
C ILE A 532 -9.16 3.40 0.93
N PHE A 533 -10.21 3.18 1.71
CA PHE A 533 -10.53 1.93 2.36
C PHE A 533 -11.66 1.28 1.57
N GLU A 534 -11.34 0.31 0.72
CA GLU A 534 -12.33 -0.30 -0.18
C GLU A 534 -12.00 -1.77 -0.44
N ASN A 535 -12.95 -2.69 -0.30
CA ASN A 535 -12.81 -4.05 -0.85
C ASN A 535 -13.10 -4.10 -2.35
N GLU A 536 -12.61 -5.13 -3.02
CA GLU A 536 -12.91 -5.45 -4.41
C GLU A 536 -13.53 -6.85 -4.45
N ALA A 537 -14.81 -6.93 -4.11
CA ALA A 537 -15.58 -8.19 -4.05
C ALA A 537 -15.79 -8.88 -5.42
N ASP A 538 -15.54 -8.17 -6.51
CA ASP A 538 -15.68 -8.64 -7.88
C ASP A 538 -14.36 -9.30 -8.37
N LEU A 539 -13.92 -9.02 -9.60
CA LEU A 539 -12.77 -9.62 -10.28
C LEU A 539 -11.52 -9.88 -9.42
N TRP A 540 -11.19 -8.98 -8.49
CA TRP A 540 -9.94 -9.08 -7.73
C TRP A 540 -10.08 -9.85 -6.42
N PHE A 541 -11.27 -9.95 -5.85
CA PHE A 541 -11.53 -10.57 -4.54
C PHE A 541 -10.60 -10.03 -3.43
N ASN A 542 -10.19 -8.76 -3.52
CA ASN A 542 -9.33 -8.12 -2.54
C ASN A 542 -10.19 -7.63 -1.38
N GLY A 543 -9.77 -7.80 -0.14
CA GLY A 543 -10.62 -7.48 0.98
C GLY A 543 -9.91 -7.52 2.32
N LEU A 544 -10.65 -7.48 3.44
CA LEU A 544 -12.10 -7.23 3.47
C LEU A 544 -12.42 -5.83 3.93
N TYR A 545 -12.24 -5.53 5.21
CA TYR A 545 -12.49 -4.22 5.79
C TYR A 545 -11.27 -3.78 6.59
N SER A 546 -11.33 -2.55 7.09
CA SER A 546 -10.29 -1.93 7.90
C SER A 546 -10.84 -1.60 9.28
N GLN A 547 -10.05 -1.85 10.31
CA GLN A 547 -10.43 -1.70 11.72
C GLN A 547 -9.31 -1.01 12.49
N SER A 548 -9.65 -0.08 13.38
CA SER A 548 -8.68 0.59 14.26
C SER A 548 -7.55 1.28 13.48
N VAL A 549 -7.90 2.06 12.45
CA VAL A 549 -6.94 2.79 11.62
C VAL A 549 -7.01 4.29 11.88
N GLN A 550 -5.84 4.90 12.06
CA GLN A 550 -5.68 6.34 12.26
C GLN A 550 -5.15 6.99 10.98
N LEU A 551 -5.85 8.01 10.47
CA LEU A 551 -5.45 8.86 9.35
C LEU A 551 -5.29 10.29 9.86
N VAL A 552 -4.05 10.65 10.21
CA VAL A 552 -3.77 11.85 11.00
C VAL A 552 -2.66 12.72 10.42
N ASP A 553 -2.80 14.04 10.53
CA ASP A 553 -1.71 14.97 10.17
C ASP A 553 -1.26 14.89 8.68
N ASN A 554 -2.13 14.44 7.76
CA ASN A 554 -1.79 14.32 6.33
C ASN A 554 -2.25 15.52 5.51
N THR A 555 -1.59 15.74 4.37
CA THR A 555 -2.01 16.71 3.34
C THR A 555 -2.49 15.98 2.09
N PHE A 556 -3.66 16.36 1.59
CA PHE A 556 -4.23 15.92 0.32
C PHE A 556 -4.33 17.13 -0.61
N ASP A 557 -3.66 17.10 -1.76
CA ASP A 557 -3.66 18.21 -2.73
C ASP A 557 -4.01 17.71 -4.13
N ARG A 558 -5.16 18.13 -4.65
CA ARG A 558 -5.62 17.78 -6.01
C ARG A 558 -5.69 16.26 -6.24
N CYS A 559 -6.44 15.57 -5.40
CA CYS A 559 -6.78 14.15 -5.62
C CYS A 559 -8.13 14.02 -6.37
N THR A 560 -8.35 12.87 -7.01
CA THR A 560 -9.65 12.49 -7.60
C THR A 560 -10.10 13.37 -8.78
N PHE A 561 -9.17 13.75 -9.67
CA PHE A 561 -9.44 14.66 -10.79
C PHE A 561 -9.73 13.97 -12.14
N VAL A 562 -9.71 12.64 -12.22
CA VAL A 562 -10.01 11.89 -13.46
C VAL A 562 -11.51 11.60 -13.62
N LYS A 563 -11.93 11.39 -14.88
CA LYS A 563 -13.33 11.28 -15.29
C LYS A 563 -14.12 10.13 -14.66
N ASN A 564 -13.44 9.05 -14.27
CA ASN A 564 -14.04 7.80 -13.79
C ASN A 564 -13.80 7.53 -12.30
N ALA A 565 -13.22 8.47 -11.54
CA ALA A 565 -13.12 8.38 -10.09
C ALA A 565 -14.35 9.03 -9.39
N THR A 566 -15.53 8.90 -9.99
CA THR A 566 -16.64 9.84 -9.76
C THR A 566 -17.41 9.68 -8.45
N GLU A 567 -17.08 8.66 -7.68
CA GLU A 567 -17.78 8.29 -6.45
C GLU A 567 -16.84 8.31 -5.23
N GLN A 568 -15.64 8.86 -5.42
CA GLN A 568 -14.56 8.91 -4.43
C GLN A 568 -14.37 10.33 -3.91
N GLY A 569 -13.90 10.44 -2.67
CA GLY A 569 -13.33 11.66 -2.13
C GLY A 569 -11.80 11.69 -2.20
N SER A 570 -11.18 12.71 -1.60
CA SER A 570 -9.74 12.68 -1.32
C SER A 570 -9.42 11.58 -0.30
N ILE A 571 -10.35 11.38 0.65
CA ILE A 571 -10.40 10.26 1.59
C ILE A 571 -11.72 9.52 1.37
N THR A 572 -11.68 8.20 1.21
CA THR A 572 -12.88 7.37 0.95
C THR A 572 -12.91 6.12 1.80
N LEU A 573 -14.04 5.82 2.45
CA LEU A 573 -14.36 4.52 3.01
C LEU A 573 -15.54 3.94 2.23
N ARG A 574 -15.48 2.65 1.89
CA ARG A 574 -16.50 1.99 1.07
C ARG A 574 -16.42 0.48 1.19
N ILE A 575 -17.56 -0.19 1.27
CA ILE A 575 -17.63 -1.63 1.00
C ILE A 575 -18.50 -1.86 -0.24
N ALA A 576 -17.91 -2.48 -1.26
CA ALA A 576 -18.57 -2.86 -2.49
C ALA A 576 -19.03 -4.33 -2.48
N LYS A 577 -20.19 -4.56 -3.07
CA LYS A 577 -20.65 -5.88 -3.54
C LYS A 577 -19.96 -6.27 -4.85
N SER A 578 -20.10 -7.52 -5.26
CA SER A 578 -19.54 -8.02 -6.53
C SER A 578 -20.14 -7.36 -7.78
N ASP A 579 -21.35 -6.79 -7.68
CA ASP A 579 -21.95 -5.97 -8.74
C ASP A 579 -21.49 -4.50 -8.72
N ARG A 580 -20.49 -4.18 -7.88
CA ARG A 580 -19.92 -2.85 -7.66
C ARG A 580 -20.87 -1.84 -7.03
N THR A 581 -22.03 -2.24 -6.51
CA THR A 581 -22.86 -1.35 -5.69
C THR A 581 -22.47 -1.42 -4.22
N ASP A 582 -22.78 -0.38 -3.46
CA ASP A 582 -22.39 -0.30 -2.03
C ASP A 582 -23.14 -1.36 -1.20
N SER A 583 -22.45 -1.90 -0.20
CA SER A 583 -23.08 -2.70 0.85
C SER A 583 -24.06 -1.85 1.66
N ALA A 584 -25.01 -2.49 2.33
CA ALA A 584 -25.84 -1.84 3.34
C ALA A 584 -25.22 -1.91 4.75
N GLU A 585 -24.12 -2.66 4.93
CA GLU A 585 -23.52 -2.93 6.23
C GLU A 585 -22.42 -1.93 6.58
N ALA A 586 -22.30 -1.60 7.87
CA ALA A 586 -21.27 -0.76 8.45
C ALA A 586 -20.07 -1.60 8.93
N LEU A 587 -19.19 -2.04 8.01
CA LEU A 587 -18.14 -3.02 8.28
C LEU A 587 -16.76 -2.45 8.59
N HIS A 588 -16.40 -1.29 8.03
CA HIS A 588 -15.22 -0.57 8.52
C HIS A 588 -15.48 -0.16 9.97
N GLY A 589 -14.46 -0.10 10.83
CA GLY A 589 -14.71 0.36 12.20
C GLY A 589 -13.52 0.94 12.95
N ASP A 590 -13.86 1.72 13.98
CA ASP A 590 -12.93 2.42 14.85
C ASP A 590 -11.86 3.22 14.06
N LEU A 591 -12.31 4.06 13.11
CA LEU A 591 -11.41 4.91 12.32
C LEU A 591 -11.38 6.35 12.83
N LEU A 592 -10.18 6.92 12.87
CA LEU A 592 -9.95 8.32 13.19
C LEU A 592 -9.38 9.05 11.97
N ILE A 593 -10.06 10.10 11.53
CA ILE A 593 -9.61 11.00 10.46
C ILE A 593 -9.43 12.38 11.09
N GLN A 594 -8.20 12.72 11.46
CA GLN A 594 -7.93 13.91 12.28
C GLN A 594 -6.82 14.82 11.76
N ASN A 595 -7.01 16.13 11.87
CA ASN A 595 -5.98 17.15 11.59
C ASN A 595 -5.35 17.02 10.19
N ASN A 596 -6.13 16.58 9.21
CA ASN A 596 -5.68 16.52 7.82
C ASN A 596 -6.01 17.82 7.11
N THR A 597 -5.17 18.22 6.14
CA THR A 597 -5.43 19.32 5.21
C THR A 597 -5.89 18.76 3.87
N ILE A 598 -7.08 19.14 3.39
CA ILE A 598 -7.65 18.68 2.12
C ILE A 598 -7.85 19.89 1.20
N ARG A 599 -6.96 20.02 0.22
CA ARG A 599 -6.89 21.15 -0.71
C ARG A 599 -7.25 20.75 -2.14
N ASP A 600 -8.02 21.62 -2.79
CA ASP A 600 -8.39 21.48 -4.21
C ASP A 600 -9.03 20.12 -4.52
N TRP A 601 -9.80 19.59 -3.57
CA TRP A 601 -10.54 18.34 -3.72
C TRP A 601 -11.56 18.43 -4.87
N SER A 602 -11.83 17.29 -5.49
CA SER A 602 -12.95 17.09 -6.43
C SER A 602 -14.03 16.28 -5.74
N HIS A 603 -15.24 16.16 -6.31
CA HIS A 603 -16.29 15.23 -5.85
C HIS A 603 -16.64 15.27 -4.37
N HIS A 604 -15.87 14.58 -3.52
CA HIS A 604 -15.94 14.65 -2.07
C HIS A 604 -14.61 15.06 -1.43
N ALA A 605 -14.65 15.84 -0.35
CA ALA A 605 -13.45 16.00 0.47
C ALA A 605 -13.21 14.69 1.24
N ILE A 606 -14.22 14.27 2.01
CA ILE A 606 -14.22 13.03 2.78
C ILE A 606 -15.54 12.27 2.53
N LYS A 607 -15.43 11.00 2.15
CA LYS A 607 -16.56 10.08 2.05
C LYS A 607 -16.42 8.96 3.09
N VAL A 608 -17.41 8.85 3.97
CA VAL A 608 -17.53 7.79 4.99
C VAL A 608 -18.67 6.86 4.59
N GLY A 609 -18.34 5.79 3.89
CA GLY A 609 -19.25 4.73 3.50
C GLY A 609 -19.02 3.45 4.30
N ASN A 610 -20.09 2.75 4.69
CA ASN A 610 -20.02 1.40 5.25
C ASN A 610 -19.14 1.28 6.50
N ALA A 611 -19.26 2.24 7.43
CA ALA A 611 -18.38 2.32 8.59
C ALA A 611 -19.15 2.49 9.92
N ASN A 612 -18.59 1.96 10.99
CA ASN A 612 -19.13 2.04 12.35
C ASN A 612 -18.09 2.63 13.32
N GLY A 613 -18.43 3.68 14.05
CA GLY A 613 -17.50 4.29 15.01
C GLY A 613 -16.38 5.06 14.31
N VAL A 614 -16.75 6.03 13.48
CA VAL A 614 -15.78 6.89 12.77
C VAL A 614 -15.77 8.29 13.38
N GLU A 615 -14.58 8.80 13.68
CA GLU A 615 -14.39 10.17 14.13
C GLU A 615 -13.68 11.00 13.05
N VAL A 616 -14.31 12.07 12.59
CA VAL A 616 -13.78 13.04 11.63
C VAL A 616 -13.56 14.37 12.36
N ARG A 617 -12.31 14.64 12.74
CA ARG A 617 -11.99 15.76 13.63
C ARG A 617 -10.96 16.74 13.12
N ASP A 618 -11.14 18.02 13.41
CA ASP A 618 -10.11 19.05 13.27
C ASP A 618 -9.47 19.13 11.86
N ASN A 619 -10.14 18.68 10.80
CA ASN A 619 -9.59 18.72 9.44
C ASN A 619 -9.81 20.09 8.80
N GLU A 620 -8.83 20.56 8.01
CA GLU A 620 -8.94 21.78 7.21
C GLU A 620 -9.32 21.43 5.76
N ILE A 621 -10.37 22.07 5.23
CA ILE A 621 -10.86 21.84 3.87
C ILE A 621 -10.89 23.17 3.12
N LEU A 622 -10.14 23.26 2.02
CA LEU A 622 -9.92 24.52 1.33
C LEU A 622 -9.74 24.40 -0.18
N SER A 623 -9.85 25.54 -0.85
CA SER A 623 -9.61 25.68 -2.28
C SER A 623 -8.64 26.82 -2.59
N THR A 624 -7.75 26.59 -3.54
CA THR A 624 -6.88 27.60 -4.16
C THR A 624 -7.22 27.84 -5.63
N VAL A 625 -8.06 26.99 -6.21
CA VAL A 625 -8.60 27.12 -7.58
C VAL A 625 -10.07 27.53 -7.58
N SER A 626 -10.51 28.18 -8.66
CA SER A 626 -11.88 28.73 -8.76
C SER A 626 -12.95 27.71 -9.17
N GLY A 627 -12.61 26.44 -9.42
CA GLY A 627 -13.55 25.43 -9.91
C GLY A 627 -13.08 24.00 -9.66
N PHE A 628 -13.98 23.04 -9.89
CA PHE A 628 -13.69 21.61 -9.75
C PHE A 628 -13.10 21.04 -11.05
N TYR A 629 -12.18 20.08 -10.91
CA TYR A 629 -11.53 19.40 -12.04
C TYR A 629 -12.51 18.50 -12.81
N VAL A 630 -13.55 18.03 -12.14
CA VAL A 630 -14.67 17.29 -12.74
C VAL A 630 -15.96 18.07 -12.41
N PRO A 631 -16.49 18.90 -13.32
CA PRO A 631 -17.61 19.80 -13.01
C PRO A 631 -19.01 19.20 -13.23
N SER A 632 -19.12 17.93 -13.64
CA SER A 632 -20.40 17.31 -14.08
C SER A 632 -21.05 16.41 -13.02
N VAL A 633 -20.71 16.60 -11.75
CA VAL A 633 -20.82 15.64 -10.66
C VAL A 633 -20.99 16.41 -9.36
N ASP A 634 -21.73 15.85 -8.42
CA ASP A 634 -22.04 16.54 -7.17
C ASP A 634 -20.76 16.80 -6.36
N ASN A 635 -20.66 17.99 -5.79
CA ASN A 635 -19.53 18.45 -5.01
C ASN A 635 -19.94 18.60 -3.55
N VAL A 636 -19.63 17.59 -2.73
CA VAL A 636 -20.07 17.50 -1.33
C VAL A 636 -18.86 17.38 -0.42
N ILE A 637 -18.75 18.25 0.60
CA ILE A 637 -17.58 18.22 1.50
C ILE A 637 -17.54 16.89 2.27
N PHE A 638 -18.60 16.56 3.01
CA PHE A 638 -18.74 15.32 3.77
C PHE A 638 -19.92 14.49 3.25
N ASP A 639 -19.66 13.31 2.71
CA ASP A 639 -20.67 12.33 2.30
C ASP A 639 -20.64 11.11 3.24
N ILE A 640 -21.73 10.90 3.99
CA ILE A 640 -21.87 9.81 4.97
C ILE A 640 -22.97 8.86 4.48
N ALA A 641 -22.62 7.61 4.23
CA ALA A 641 -23.53 6.62 3.67
C ALA A 641 -23.42 5.26 4.37
N HIS A 642 -24.55 4.59 4.61
CA HIS A 642 -24.58 3.22 5.17
C HIS A 642 -23.68 3.04 6.40
N SER A 643 -23.67 4.03 7.29
CA SER A 643 -22.72 4.12 8.39
C SER A 643 -23.42 4.36 9.73
N ASP A 644 -22.81 3.89 10.80
CA ASP A 644 -23.31 3.99 12.17
C ASP A 644 -22.27 4.70 13.06
N ASP A 645 -22.74 5.45 14.06
CA ASP A 645 -21.90 6.08 15.07
C ASP A 645 -20.75 6.93 14.47
N VAL A 646 -21.10 7.85 13.58
CA VAL A 646 -20.15 8.80 12.97
C VAL A 646 -20.18 10.14 13.71
N LEU A 647 -19.02 10.61 14.15
CA LEU A 647 -18.84 11.93 14.76
C LEU A 647 -18.05 12.86 13.82
N ILE A 648 -18.59 14.04 13.57
CA ILE A 648 -17.94 15.14 12.86
C ILE A 648 -17.81 16.32 13.83
N ASP A 649 -16.58 16.74 14.12
CA ASP A 649 -16.30 17.71 15.20
C ASP A 649 -15.00 18.51 14.98
N GLY A 650 -15.07 19.83 15.00
CA GLY A 650 -13.93 20.75 14.92
C GLY A 650 -13.38 21.00 13.51
N ASN A 651 -14.04 20.58 12.42
CA ASN A 651 -13.48 20.74 11.07
C ASN A 651 -13.65 22.18 10.54
N ASP A 652 -12.62 22.72 9.88
CA ASP A 652 -12.61 24.06 9.29
C ASP A 652 -12.70 23.99 7.76
N PHE A 653 -13.85 24.36 7.21
CA PHE A 653 -14.07 24.49 5.76
C PHE A 653 -14.26 25.96 5.32
N SER A 654 -13.85 26.93 6.14
CA SER A 654 -13.96 28.36 5.82
C SER A 654 -13.03 28.81 4.68
N GLY A 655 -12.01 28.01 4.37
CA GLY A 655 -11.11 28.17 3.23
C GLY A 655 -11.65 27.65 1.89
N GLU A 656 -12.80 26.99 1.87
CA GLU A 656 -13.47 26.55 0.64
C GLU A 656 -14.19 27.74 -0.02
N SER A 657 -13.68 28.16 -1.17
CA SER A 657 -14.18 29.34 -1.90
C SER A 657 -15.09 28.98 -3.07
N ARG A 658 -15.14 27.71 -3.46
CA ARG A 658 -15.97 27.19 -4.55
C ARG A 658 -17.38 26.95 -4.03
N ALA A 659 -18.36 27.05 -4.93
CA ALA A 659 -19.73 26.71 -4.60
C ALA A 659 -19.89 25.18 -4.54
N VAL A 660 -20.24 24.65 -3.37
CA VAL A 660 -20.53 23.22 -3.16
C VAL A 660 -22.04 22.95 -3.26
N ASP A 661 -22.40 21.73 -3.65
CA ASP A 661 -23.81 21.30 -3.68
C ASP A 661 -24.34 21.04 -2.26
N ALA A 662 -23.49 20.53 -1.37
CA ALA A 662 -23.76 20.39 0.05
C ALA A 662 -22.47 20.40 0.88
N THR A 663 -22.54 20.91 2.10
CA THR A 663 -21.48 20.66 3.09
C THR A 663 -21.59 19.25 3.64
N PHE A 664 -22.80 18.80 3.96
CA PHE A 664 -23.08 17.49 4.54
C PHE A 664 -24.17 16.78 3.76
N GLN A 665 -23.90 15.52 3.40
CA GLN A 665 -24.88 14.59 2.86
C GLN A 665 -24.88 13.33 3.72
N VAL A 666 -26.07 12.91 4.18
CA VAL A 666 -26.23 11.72 5.03
C VAL A 666 -27.31 10.82 4.43
N THR A 667 -26.95 9.57 4.14
CA THR A 667 -27.84 8.58 3.51
C THR A 667 -27.79 7.27 4.30
N ASP A 668 -28.97 6.72 4.63
CA ASP A 668 -29.12 5.40 5.26
C ASP A 668 -28.13 5.13 6.42
N SER A 669 -27.94 6.13 7.28
CA SER A 669 -26.96 6.13 8.38
C SER A 669 -27.63 6.41 9.71
N THR A 670 -27.09 5.87 10.81
CA THR A 670 -27.63 6.09 12.16
C THR A 670 -26.60 6.73 13.09
N ASN A 671 -27.07 7.47 14.10
CA ASN A 671 -26.24 8.15 15.11
C ASN A 671 -25.13 9.06 14.55
N VAL A 672 -25.36 9.68 13.38
CA VAL A 672 -24.46 10.70 12.85
C VAL A 672 -24.60 11.99 13.66
N VAL A 673 -23.52 12.40 14.34
CA VAL A 673 -23.44 13.62 15.13
C VAL A 673 -22.53 14.61 14.42
N ASN A 674 -23.06 15.78 14.10
CA ASN A 674 -22.30 16.90 13.54
C ASN A 674 -22.29 18.07 14.52
N ASN A 675 -21.09 18.50 14.93
CA ASN A 675 -20.88 19.66 15.80
C ASN A 675 -20.36 20.91 15.05
N ASP A 676 -20.15 20.81 13.73
CA ASP A 676 -19.56 21.87 12.90
C ASP A 676 -20.62 22.82 12.27
N ASP A 677 -21.89 22.64 12.63
CA ASP A 677 -23.05 23.41 12.15
C ASP A 677 -23.14 24.86 12.68
#